data_AF-A0A7C7AF45-F1
#
_entry.id   AF-A0A7C7AF45-F1
#
_cell.length_a   1.000
_cell.length_b   1.000
_cell.length_c   1.000
_cell.angle_alpha   90.00
_cell.angle_beta   90.00
_cell.angle_gamma   90.00
#
_symmetry.space_group_name_H-M   'P 1'
#
loop_
_entity.id
_entity.type
_entity.pdbx_description
1 polymer ?
#
loop_
_entity_poly.entity_id
_entity_poly.type
_entity_poly.pdbx_seq_one_letter_code
_entity_poly.pdbx_strand_id
1 'polypeptide(L)'
;MNAVFKMYPTVITPFNQEGDIDYNSYEKLIDLFAGNECDGLFAVCQSSEMFYLSEEEKLQLAGCSVRLCREKNIKCVISGHTQDTLYEQIAYLQKAELLGADALVLVSNRLAAEDESDEILIDNLKYIIDHLKPGTRLGIYECPYPYKRLLTPKVLDFIALSGKFDFIKDTCCNIELIRQRICQLKGTCIELYNANAATLVDSFLAGAAGYSGVMLNFIPEHFKKLKKYLSTVCSAGEPAASFNPRTARWISDFITMASVYEYQCYPRNAKYFLVQRGIIAADLVRDKQKALTETQCRELKAFANTARSNLAQLGPFSSPELIFPENTYFRNCHASTVLPLEDGTVLVAYFAGTEEGNPDVGIWLSRRVNGEWQEPVQIAKTEQTAHWNPVLFKTADGIRIVYKVGKDISTWKSRTMVSRDKGKTWSQEACYPPPNDACGPVRSKPLLMSNGRLLAPNSDEKDGVWLPRVDVSDDYGESFKLLSKISINRTNPNEPDYIEGEGAIQPTLWESEPGHIHMLLRTSCGYIYRSDSEDWGETWCQAYNTYLPSNNSGIEAVSHGKELYLIFNPVSGNWAARTPIVIYKSTDNGLTFDHFMTLESRTFDNNNFIAEFSYPAAVVLDDTLYVTYTYMRRQIAFHQIFLGNSNT
;
A
#
# COMPACT_ATOMS: atom_id res chain seq x y z
N MET A 1 25.79 3.03 -18.87
CA MET A 1 25.43 2.29 -17.64
C MET A 1 24.23 1.45 -18.01
N ASN A 2 24.44 0.14 -18.19
CA ASN A 2 23.34 -0.83 -18.38
C ASN A 2 23.31 -1.65 -17.10
N ALA A 3 22.76 -1.07 -16.03
CA ALA A 3 22.77 -1.67 -14.70
C ALA A 3 21.35 -1.93 -14.22
N VAL A 4 21.09 -3.17 -13.83
CA VAL A 4 19.89 -3.61 -13.12
C VAL A 4 20.20 -3.61 -11.63
N PHE A 5 19.40 -2.91 -10.85
CA PHE A 5 19.56 -2.88 -9.40
C PHE A 5 19.16 -4.23 -8.78
N LYS A 6 20.06 -4.87 -8.04
CA LYS A 6 19.84 -6.21 -7.46
C LYS A 6 19.50 -6.18 -5.97
N MET A 7 18.66 -7.11 -5.51
CA MET A 7 18.21 -7.22 -4.12
C MET A 7 18.46 -8.62 -3.57
N TYR A 8 19.19 -8.70 -2.45
CA TYR A 8 19.50 -9.93 -1.73
C TYR A 8 19.12 -9.80 -0.25
N PRO A 9 17.91 -10.19 0.16
CA PRO A 9 17.47 -10.13 1.55
C PRO A 9 18.41 -10.93 2.44
N THR A 10 18.81 -10.32 3.55
CA THR A 10 19.53 -11.01 4.62
C THR A 10 18.50 -11.71 5.49
N VAL A 11 18.09 -12.90 5.07
CA VAL A 11 16.87 -13.53 5.58
C VAL A 11 17.00 -13.95 7.03
N ILE A 12 15.93 -13.72 7.80
CA ILE A 12 15.80 -14.17 9.18
C ILE A 12 15.28 -15.62 9.26
N THR A 13 15.48 -16.28 10.39
CA THR A 13 14.98 -17.66 10.62
C THR A 13 13.72 -17.61 11.48
N PRO A 14 12.53 -17.93 10.96
CA PRO A 14 11.32 -18.07 11.78
C PRO A 14 11.45 -19.27 12.71
N PHE A 15 10.97 -19.12 13.94
CA PHE A 15 10.89 -20.21 14.92
C PHE A 15 9.45 -20.38 15.40
N ASN A 16 9.06 -21.62 15.71
CA ASN A 16 7.80 -21.92 16.38
C ASN A 16 7.88 -21.61 17.89
N GLN A 17 6.81 -21.88 18.64
CA GLN A 17 6.77 -21.59 20.08
C GLN A 17 7.72 -22.48 20.89
N GLU A 18 8.04 -23.66 20.37
CA GLU A 18 8.97 -24.63 20.94
C GLU A 18 10.43 -24.25 20.68
N GLY A 19 10.68 -23.30 19.78
CA GLY A 19 12.00 -22.82 19.41
C GLY A 19 12.63 -23.52 18.22
N ASP A 20 11.96 -24.49 17.58
CA ASP A 20 12.40 -25.15 16.35
C ASP A 20 12.18 -24.24 15.13
N ILE A 21 12.93 -24.50 14.06
CA ILE A 21 12.79 -23.75 12.80
C ILE A 21 11.40 -23.99 12.20
N ASP A 22 10.64 -22.90 11.98
CA ASP A 22 9.34 -22.94 11.32
C ASP A 22 9.50 -22.80 9.81
N TYR A 23 9.63 -23.94 9.13
CA TYR A 23 9.82 -24.00 7.68
C TYR A 23 8.60 -23.52 6.89
N ASN A 24 7.37 -23.59 7.44
CA ASN A 24 6.18 -23.09 6.76
C ASN A 24 6.20 -21.55 6.71
N SER A 25 6.52 -20.91 7.82
CA SER A 25 6.74 -19.45 7.87
C SER A 25 7.94 -19.05 7.02
N TYR A 26 8.98 -19.87 6.96
CA TYR A 26 10.18 -19.61 6.15
C TYR A 26 9.86 -19.63 4.64
N GLU A 27 9.05 -20.58 4.18
CA GLU A 27 8.58 -20.64 2.78
C GLU A 27 7.77 -19.40 2.40
N LYS A 28 6.80 -19.00 3.23
CA LYS A 28 6.02 -17.76 3.03
C LYS A 28 6.91 -16.51 2.97
N LEU A 29 7.98 -16.47 3.77
CA LEU A 29 8.93 -15.37 3.74
C LEU A 29 9.73 -15.34 2.43
N ILE A 30 10.12 -16.49 1.89
CA ILE A 30 10.78 -16.57 0.58
C ILE A 30 9.81 -16.22 -0.55
N ASP A 31 8.55 -16.63 -0.45
CA ASP A 31 7.48 -16.21 -1.38
C ASP A 31 7.32 -14.68 -1.40
N LEU A 32 7.35 -14.03 -0.23
CA LEU A 32 7.32 -12.58 -0.13
C LEU A 32 8.48 -11.93 -0.89
N PHE A 33 9.70 -12.46 -0.77
CA PHE A 33 10.86 -11.91 -1.48
C PHE A 33 10.80 -12.15 -2.98
N ALA A 34 10.37 -13.35 -3.41
CA ALA A 34 10.19 -13.68 -4.82
C ALA A 34 9.10 -12.79 -5.46
N GLY A 35 7.95 -12.61 -4.81
CA GLY A 35 6.87 -11.71 -5.27
C GLY A 35 7.30 -10.23 -5.35
N ASN A 36 8.30 -9.85 -4.55
CA ASN A 36 8.94 -8.54 -4.59
C ASN A 36 10.15 -8.45 -5.52
N GLU A 37 10.34 -9.41 -6.44
CA GLU A 37 11.38 -9.40 -7.47
C GLU A 37 12.81 -9.30 -6.90
N CYS A 38 13.06 -9.92 -5.74
CA CYS A 38 14.41 -10.10 -5.23
C CYS A 38 15.21 -11.03 -6.16
N ASP A 39 16.44 -10.64 -6.49
CA ASP A 39 17.29 -11.34 -7.45
C ASP A 39 17.98 -12.56 -6.83
N GLY A 40 18.13 -12.54 -5.51
CA GLY A 40 18.51 -13.71 -4.75
C GLY A 40 18.22 -13.58 -3.27
N LEU A 41 18.72 -14.55 -2.52
CA LEU A 41 18.58 -14.66 -1.07
C LEU A 41 19.96 -14.82 -0.44
N PHE A 42 20.24 -14.10 0.65
CA PHE A 42 21.40 -14.38 1.48
C PHE A 42 20.97 -15.11 2.77
N ALA A 43 21.13 -16.43 2.76
CA ALA A 43 20.69 -17.32 3.83
C ALA A 43 21.81 -17.77 4.78
N VAL A 44 21.40 -18.23 5.96
CA VAL A 44 22.30 -18.64 7.06
C VAL A 44 23.33 -17.55 7.36
N CYS A 45 22.87 -16.30 7.39
CA CYS A 45 23.69 -15.13 7.71
C CYS A 45 23.47 -14.71 9.17
N GLN A 46 24.08 -13.60 9.60
CA GLN A 46 23.89 -13.11 10.98
C GLN A 46 22.41 -12.87 11.32
N SER A 47 21.62 -12.37 10.37
CA SER A 47 20.16 -12.19 10.54
C SER A 47 19.41 -13.50 10.69
N SER A 48 19.94 -14.60 10.16
CA SER A 48 19.41 -15.95 10.34
C SER A 48 19.75 -16.54 11.71
N GLU A 49 20.38 -15.74 12.59
CA GLU A 49 20.86 -16.16 13.91
C GLU A 49 21.87 -17.31 13.84
N MET A 50 22.71 -17.33 12.79
CA MET A 50 23.63 -18.43 12.49
C MET A 50 24.56 -18.84 13.65
N PHE A 51 24.86 -17.97 14.61
CA PHE A 51 25.67 -18.31 15.79
C PHE A 51 24.90 -19.12 16.86
N TYR A 52 23.57 -19.19 16.75
CA TYR A 52 22.67 -19.89 17.67
C TYR A 52 21.99 -21.10 17.01
N LEU A 53 22.45 -21.47 15.83
CA LEU A 53 22.05 -22.69 15.13
C LEU A 53 23.15 -23.74 15.28
N SER A 54 22.75 -24.98 15.52
CA SER A 54 23.64 -26.13 15.39
C SER A 54 24.13 -26.28 13.95
N GLU A 55 25.22 -27.03 13.74
CA GLU A 55 25.72 -27.31 12.39
C GLU A 55 24.65 -28.01 11.53
N GLU A 56 23.90 -28.95 12.10
CA GLU A 56 22.83 -29.64 11.40
C GLU A 56 21.73 -28.67 10.96
N GLU A 57 21.27 -27.80 11.86
CA GLU A 57 20.26 -26.79 11.54
C GLU A 57 20.74 -25.81 10.45
N LYS A 58 22.03 -25.41 10.47
CA LYS A 58 22.60 -24.57 9.41
C LYS A 58 22.52 -25.24 8.05
N LEU A 59 22.91 -26.52 7.96
CA LEU A 59 22.90 -27.27 6.71
C LEU A 59 21.48 -27.56 6.22
N GLN A 60 20.56 -27.89 7.13
CA GLN A 60 19.14 -28.09 6.80
C GLN A 60 18.50 -26.79 6.31
N LEU A 61 18.72 -25.68 7.02
CA LEU A 61 18.22 -24.36 6.63
C LEU A 61 18.78 -23.95 5.27
N ALA A 62 20.11 -24.06 5.07
CA ALA A 62 20.74 -23.77 3.79
C ALA A 62 20.19 -24.63 2.64
N GLY A 63 20.01 -25.94 2.87
CA GLY A 63 19.43 -26.85 1.88
C GLY A 63 18.00 -26.46 1.51
N CYS A 64 17.20 -26.07 2.51
CA CYS A 64 15.85 -25.56 2.30
C CYS A 64 15.85 -24.25 1.51
N SER A 65 16.71 -23.29 1.86
CA SER A 65 16.87 -22.02 1.15
C SER A 65 17.22 -22.24 -0.32
N VAL A 66 18.18 -23.11 -0.61
CA VAL A 66 18.62 -23.40 -1.98
C VAL A 66 17.50 -24.05 -2.79
N ARG A 67 16.79 -25.02 -2.20
CA ARG A 67 15.64 -25.66 -2.86
C ARG A 67 14.55 -24.64 -3.20
N LEU A 68 14.09 -23.87 -2.23
CA LEU A 68 13.03 -22.87 -2.42
C LEU A 68 13.45 -21.79 -3.43
N CYS A 69 14.69 -21.31 -3.38
CA CYS A 69 15.17 -20.32 -4.36
C CYS A 69 15.18 -20.88 -5.80
N ARG A 70 15.57 -22.14 -5.99
CA ARG A 70 15.49 -22.80 -7.32
C ARG A 70 14.06 -22.91 -7.81
N GLU A 71 13.12 -23.30 -6.95
CA GLU A 71 11.69 -23.40 -7.28
C GLU A 71 11.12 -22.04 -7.72
N LYS A 72 11.64 -20.92 -7.17
CA LYS A 72 11.23 -19.55 -7.52
C LYS A 72 12.11 -18.89 -8.58
N ASN A 73 13.10 -19.59 -9.13
CA ASN A 73 14.06 -19.07 -10.11
C ASN A 73 14.81 -17.80 -9.64
N ILE A 74 15.19 -17.76 -8.35
CA ILE A 74 16.05 -16.70 -7.79
C ILE A 74 17.37 -17.29 -7.27
N LYS A 75 18.41 -16.47 -7.16
CA LYS A 75 19.73 -16.91 -6.69
C LYS A 75 19.75 -17.20 -5.19
N CYS A 76 20.62 -18.09 -4.74
CA CYS A 76 20.81 -18.38 -3.31
C CYS A 76 22.29 -18.37 -2.95
N VAL A 77 22.71 -17.42 -2.12
CA VAL A 77 24.02 -17.43 -1.50
C VAL A 77 23.87 -17.79 -0.02
N ILE A 78 24.76 -18.64 0.50
CA ILE A 78 24.66 -19.16 1.87
C ILE A 78 25.94 -18.89 2.65
N SER A 79 25.84 -18.73 3.96
CA SER A 79 27.00 -18.72 4.86
C SER A 79 26.93 -19.85 5.91
N GLY A 80 26.69 -19.52 7.18
CA GLY A 80 26.84 -20.42 8.32
C GLY A 80 28.30 -20.73 8.66
N HIS A 81 29.24 -20.03 8.02
CA HIS A 81 30.68 -20.09 8.28
C HIS A 81 30.99 -19.39 9.61
N THR A 82 30.93 -20.14 10.71
CA THR A 82 31.09 -19.60 12.08
C THR A 82 32.10 -20.36 12.92
N GLN A 83 32.72 -21.41 12.38
CA GLN A 83 33.66 -22.26 13.10
C GLN A 83 34.93 -21.47 13.45
N ASP A 84 35.54 -21.78 14.60
CA ASP A 84 36.68 -21.03 15.12
C ASP A 84 38.01 -21.48 14.51
N THR A 85 38.13 -22.76 14.13
CA THR A 85 39.36 -23.29 13.51
C THR A 85 39.23 -23.47 12.01
N LEU A 86 40.34 -23.27 11.29
CA LEU A 86 40.38 -23.41 9.83
C LEU A 86 39.99 -24.83 9.36
N TYR A 87 40.32 -25.85 10.14
CA TYR A 87 39.96 -27.24 9.85
C TYR A 87 38.44 -27.45 9.91
N GLU A 88 37.79 -26.96 10.96
CA GLU A 88 36.34 -27.06 11.11
C GLU A 88 35.59 -26.20 10.09
N GLN A 89 36.15 -25.02 9.76
CA GLN A 89 35.63 -24.17 8.68
C GLN A 89 35.60 -24.92 7.35
N ILE A 90 36.70 -25.57 6.97
CA ILE A 90 36.78 -26.37 5.74
C ILE A 90 35.80 -27.53 5.77
N ALA A 91 35.75 -28.28 6.88
CA ALA A 91 34.83 -29.40 7.02
C ALA A 91 33.36 -28.98 6.85
N TYR A 92 32.98 -27.83 7.42
CA TYR A 92 31.66 -27.24 7.23
C TYR A 92 31.42 -26.79 5.78
N LEU A 93 32.36 -26.04 5.20
CA LEU A 93 32.24 -25.52 3.84
C LEU A 93 32.14 -26.64 2.80
N GLN A 94 32.86 -27.74 2.98
CA GLN A 94 32.77 -28.92 2.11
C GLN A 94 31.38 -29.57 2.17
N LYS A 95 30.73 -29.60 3.35
CA LYS A 95 29.34 -30.06 3.47
C LYS A 95 28.37 -29.08 2.81
N ALA A 96 28.53 -27.78 3.06
CA ALA A 96 27.69 -26.73 2.49
C ALA A 96 27.78 -26.67 0.95
N GLU A 97 28.97 -26.93 0.40
CA GLU A 97 29.22 -26.99 -1.05
C GLU A 97 28.34 -28.05 -1.74
N LEU A 98 28.01 -29.16 -1.07
CA LEU A 98 27.16 -30.22 -1.64
C LEU A 98 25.70 -29.78 -1.84
N LEU A 99 25.25 -28.72 -1.17
CA LEU A 99 23.89 -28.21 -1.28
C LEU A 99 23.67 -27.49 -2.62
N GLY A 100 24.75 -27.01 -3.26
CA GLY A 100 24.70 -26.35 -4.57
C GLY A 100 24.10 -24.95 -4.53
N ALA A 101 24.45 -24.15 -3.52
CA ALA A 101 24.22 -22.71 -3.53
C ALA A 101 25.01 -22.03 -4.66
N ASP A 102 24.55 -20.86 -5.12
CA ASP A 102 25.24 -20.08 -6.14
C ASP A 102 26.61 -19.56 -5.67
N ALA A 103 26.76 -19.30 -4.38
CA ALA A 103 28.05 -19.01 -3.75
C ALA A 103 28.05 -19.35 -2.24
N LEU A 104 29.22 -19.74 -1.72
CA LEU A 104 29.49 -19.84 -0.29
C LEU A 104 30.10 -18.53 0.22
N VAL A 105 29.41 -17.85 1.14
CA VAL A 105 29.81 -16.54 1.64
C VAL A 105 30.63 -16.71 2.92
N LEU A 106 31.91 -16.37 2.83
CA LEU A 106 32.87 -16.40 3.94
C LEU A 106 32.73 -15.15 4.80
N VAL A 107 32.80 -15.34 6.11
CA VAL A 107 32.74 -14.23 7.07
C VAL A 107 34.16 -13.72 7.34
N SER A 108 34.42 -12.44 7.06
CA SER A 108 35.78 -11.86 7.13
C SER A 108 36.44 -12.02 8.50
N ASN A 109 35.67 -11.89 9.58
CA ASN A 109 36.16 -12.00 10.96
C ASN A 109 36.37 -13.44 11.45
N ARG A 110 36.11 -14.45 10.60
CA ARG A 110 36.45 -15.86 10.86
C ARG A 110 37.74 -16.28 10.13
N LEU A 111 38.23 -15.45 9.21
CA LEU A 111 39.42 -15.73 8.42
C LEU A 111 40.73 -15.32 9.11
N ALA A 112 40.64 -14.59 10.21
CA ALA A 112 41.73 -14.18 11.08
C ALA A 112 41.14 -13.75 12.44
N ALA A 113 41.96 -13.59 13.47
CA ALA A 113 41.60 -12.93 14.73
C ALA A 113 41.60 -11.39 14.57
N GLU A 114 41.14 -10.64 15.58
CA GLU A 114 40.97 -9.18 15.49
C GLU A 114 42.31 -8.43 15.30
N ASP A 115 43.37 -8.94 15.92
CA ASP A 115 44.72 -8.39 15.93
C ASP A 115 45.65 -9.02 14.87
N GLU A 116 45.20 -10.08 14.19
CA GLU A 116 45.96 -10.75 13.14
C GLU A 116 45.99 -9.95 11.84
N SER A 117 47.10 -10.04 11.11
CA SER A 117 47.34 -9.22 9.92
C SER A 117 46.58 -9.70 8.68
N ASP A 118 46.54 -8.88 7.64
CA ASP A 118 45.91 -9.24 6.36
C ASP A 118 46.65 -10.38 5.64
N GLU A 119 47.94 -10.59 5.91
CA GLU A 119 48.69 -11.73 5.40
C GLU A 119 48.10 -13.05 5.91
N ILE A 120 47.78 -13.12 7.21
CA ILE A 120 47.15 -14.32 7.81
C ILE A 120 45.78 -14.56 7.18
N LEU A 121 44.97 -13.52 7.04
CA LEU A 121 43.67 -13.62 6.38
C LEU A 121 43.80 -14.15 4.94
N ILE A 122 44.75 -13.62 4.17
CA ILE A 122 44.99 -14.03 2.79
C ILE A 122 45.48 -15.48 2.72
N ASP A 123 46.36 -15.90 3.62
CA ASP A 123 46.86 -17.29 3.64
C ASP A 123 45.77 -18.28 4.04
N ASN A 124 44.90 -17.92 4.98
CA ASN A 124 43.71 -18.71 5.32
C ASN A 124 42.72 -18.78 4.14
N LEU A 125 42.51 -17.68 3.40
CA LEU A 125 41.71 -17.70 2.17
C LEU A 125 42.29 -18.63 1.10
N LYS A 126 43.59 -18.59 0.84
CA LYS A 126 44.25 -19.52 -0.10
C LYS A 126 44.01 -20.96 0.32
N TYR A 127 44.22 -21.24 1.60
CA TYR A 127 44.06 -22.59 2.14
C TYR A 127 42.62 -23.10 1.99
N ILE A 128 41.60 -22.27 2.27
CA ILE A 128 40.20 -22.61 2.03
C ILE A 128 39.95 -22.88 0.55
N ILE A 129 40.40 -21.99 -0.34
CA ILE A 129 40.21 -22.13 -1.79
C ILE A 129 40.78 -23.45 -2.32
N ASP A 130 41.97 -23.84 -1.85
CA ASP A 130 42.66 -25.07 -2.26
C ASP A 130 41.95 -26.35 -1.80
N HIS A 131 41.11 -26.27 -0.76
CA HIS A 131 40.36 -27.41 -0.19
C HIS A 131 38.90 -27.50 -0.65
N LEU A 132 38.43 -26.57 -1.49
CA LEU A 132 37.11 -26.58 -2.10
C LEU A 132 37.19 -27.03 -3.56
N LYS A 133 36.04 -27.44 -4.14
CA LYS A 133 36.00 -27.86 -5.54
C LYS A 133 36.37 -26.70 -6.47
N PRO A 134 37.00 -27.00 -7.63
CA PRO A 134 37.38 -25.96 -8.60
C PRO A 134 36.22 -25.06 -9.06
N GLY A 135 35.00 -25.60 -9.16
CA GLY A 135 33.80 -24.86 -9.58
C GLY A 135 33.11 -24.05 -8.49
N THR A 136 33.55 -24.16 -7.23
CA THR A 136 32.90 -23.49 -6.10
C THR A 136 33.15 -21.99 -6.15
N ARG A 137 32.05 -21.24 -6.14
CA ARG A 137 32.03 -19.77 -6.11
C ARG A 137 31.96 -19.29 -4.68
N LEU A 138 32.66 -18.19 -4.41
CA LEU A 138 32.78 -17.63 -3.06
C LEU A 138 32.24 -16.20 -3.01
N GLY A 139 31.72 -15.85 -1.84
CA GLY A 139 31.48 -14.46 -1.47
C GLY A 139 32.22 -14.09 -0.20
N ILE A 140 32.30 -12.80 0.11
CA ILE A 140 32.73 -12.31 1.42
C ILE A 140 31.66 -11.42 2.06
N TYR A 141 31.47 -11.61 3.36
CA TYR A 141 30.63 -10.80 4.20
C TYR A 141 31.43 -10.19 5.36
N GLU A 142 31.44 -8.86 5.43
CA GLU A 142 31.97 -8.08 6.56
C GLU A 142 31.02 -8.14 7.77
N CYS A 143 30.89 -9.30 8.40
CA CYS A 143 30.01 -9.48 9.55
C CYS A 143 30.49 -8.65 10.76
N PRO A 144 29.65 -7.85 11.41
CA PRO A 144 30.03 -7.06 12.59
C PRO A 144 30.24 -7.90 13.85
N TYR A 145 29.68 -9.10 13.93
CA TYR A 145 29.82 -10.01 15.08
C TYR A 145 30.67 -11.24 14.71
N PRO A 146 31.61 -11.69 15.57
CA PRO A 146 31.87 -11.19 16.92
C PRO A 146 32.67 -9.88 16.99
N TYR A 147 33.39 -9.53 15.93
CA TYR A 147 34.04 -8.23 15.78
C TYR A 147 34.02 -7.81 14.30
N LYS A 148 34.13 -6.51 14.02
CA LYS A 148 34.02 -5.97 12.66
C LYS A 148 35.38 -5.90 11.99
N ARG A 149 35.61 -6.75 10.97
CA ARG A 149 36.82 -6.74 10.13
C ARG A 149 36.49 -6.29 8.71
N LEU A 150 36.92 -5.08 8.35
CA LEU A 150 36.74 -4.54 7.01
C LEU A 150 37.83 -5.06 6.05
N LEU A 151 37.46 -5.27 4.78
CA LEU A 151 38.41 -5.62 3.73
C LEU A 151 39.28 -4.43 3.36
N THR A 152 40.59 -4.59 3.50
CA THR A 152 41.58 -3.61 3.06
C THR A 152 41.79 -3.71 1.54
N PRO A 153 42.40 -2.69 0.91
CA PRO A 153 42.75 -2.77 -0.52
C PRO A 153 43.59 -4.02 -0.85
N LYS A 154 44.53 -4.40 0.02
CA LYS A 154 45.38 -5.59 -0.18
C LYS A 154 44.56 -6.88 -0.27
N VAL A 155 43.58 -7.04 0.62
CA VAL A 155 42.70 -8.21 0.64
C VAL A 155 41.77 -8.21 -0.59
N LEU A 156 41.25 -7.04 -0.98
CA LEU A 156 40.41 -6.90 -2.17
C LEU A 156 41.16 -7.24 -3.46
N ASP A 157 42.42 -6.82 -3.60
CA ASP A 157 43.26 -7.19 -4.75
C ASP A 157 43.44 -8.71 -4.83
N PHE A 158 43.70 -9.37 -3.71
CA PHE A 158 43.81 -10.84 -3.67
C PHE A 158 42.52 -11.52 -4.12
N ILE A 159 41.38 -11.09 -3.58
CA ILE A 159 40.05 -11.62 -3.92
C ILE A 159 39.76 -11.43 -5.41
N ALA A 160 40.01 -10.23 -5.94
CA ALA A 160 39.85 -9.90 -7.35
C ALA A 160 40.71 -10.78 -8.27
N LEU A 161 41.99 -10.97 -7.93
CA LEU A 161 42.94 -11.76 -8.72
C LEU A 161 42.69 -13.27 -8.65
N SER A 162 42.06 -13.76 -7.58
CA SER A 162 41.79 -15.21 -7.42
C SER A 162 40.83 -15.78 -8.46
N GLY A 163 39.96 -14.94 -9.04
CA GLY A 163 38.89 -15.36 -9.95
C GLY A 163 37.81 -16.24 -9.29
N LYS A 164 37.84 -16.44 -7.97
CA LYS A 164 36.90 -17.32 -7.23
C LYS A 164 35.68 -16.62 -6.65
N PHE A 165 35.77 -15.30 -6.49
CA PHE A 165 34.72 -14.52 -5.84
C PHE A 165 33.83 -13.80 -6.84
N ASP A 166 32.54 -13.70 -6.51
CA ASP A 166 31.54 -12.94 -7.26
C ASP A 166 30.62 -12.07 -6.38
N PHE A 167 30.66 -12.24 -5.06
CA PHE A 167 29.74 -11.55 -4.15
C PHE A 167 30.47 -10.90 -2.98
N ILE A 168 30.29 -9.59 -2.77
CA ILE A 168 30.73 -8.91 -1.55
C ILE A 168 29.52 -8.26 -0.88
N LYS A 169 29.24 -8.64 0.37
CA LYS A 169 28.33 -7.88 1.23
C LYS A 169 29.13 -6.90 2.07
N ASP A 170 29.07 -5.64 1.65
CA ASP A 170 29.74 -4.50 2.26
C ASP A 170 28.92 -3.99 3.45
N THR A 171 29.57 -3.82 4.60
CA THR A 171 28.96 -3.23 5.80
C THR A 171 29.73 -2.03 6.35
N CYS A 172 30.58 -1.41 5.53
CA CYS A 172 31.45 -0.34 6.00
C CYS A 172 30.69 0.93 6.40
N CYS A 173 29.46 1.10 5.86
CA CYS A 173 28.60 2.27 6.06
C CYS A 173 29.27 3.59 5.63
N ASN A 174 30.20 3.54 4.67
CA ASN A 174 30.98 4.68 4.20
C ASN A 174 30.99 4.73 2.67
N ILE A 175 30.29 5.72 2.10
CA ILE A 175 30.15 5.85 0.64
C ILE A 175 31.49 6.09 -0.08
N GLU A 176 32.44 6.83 0.52
CA GLU A 176 33.73 7.07 -0.13
C GLU A 176 34.58 5.80 -0.18
N LEU A 177 34.54 4.99 0.88
CA LEU A 177 35.17 3.68 0.87
C LEU A 177 34.53 2.75 -0.17
N ILE A 178 33.19 2.73 -0.26
CA ILE A 178 32.49 1.96 -1.29
C ILE A 178 32.92 2.40 -2.70
N ARG A 179 33.05 3.71 -2.98
CA ARG A 179 33.55 4.21 -4.28
C ARG A 179 34.96 3.73 -4.60
N GLN A 180 35.86 3.74 -3.61
CA GLN A 180 37.22 3.22 -3.76
C GLN A 180 37.20 1.73 -4.09
N ARG A 181 36.39 0.94 -3.36
CA ARG A 181 36.23 -0.50 -3.60
C ARG A 181 35.69 -0.80 -4.99
N ILE A 182 34.65 -0.07 -5.44
CA ILE A 182 34.11 -0.23 -6.80
C ILE A 182 35.17 0.08 -7.87
N CYS A 183 35.97 1.13 -7.66
CA CYS A 183 37.07 1.46 -8.58
C CYS A 183 38.09 0.32 -8.65
N GLN A 184 38.45 -0.26 -7.51
CA GLN A 184 39.39 -1.37 -7.40
C GLN A 184 38.86 -2.67 -8.05
N LEU A 185 37.55 -2.93 -7.92
CA LEU A 185 36.88 -4.12 -8.48
C LEU A 185 36.54 -3.98 -9.98
N LYS A 186 36.84 -2.84 -10.60
CA LYS A 186 36.48 -2.57 -12.00
C LYS A 186 37.13 -3.59 -12.94
N GLY A 187 36.31 -4.22 -13.78
CA GLY A 187 36.75 -5.25 -14.74
C GLY A 187 36.80 -6.66 -14.16
N THR A 188 36.47 -6.85 -12.88
CA THR A 188 36.24 -8.16 -12.27
C THR A 188 34.79 -8.61 -12.45
N CYS A 189 34.49 -9.87 -12.13
CA CYS A 189 33.12 -10.38 -12.04
C CYS A 189 32.48 -10.20 -10.65
N ILE A 190 33.16 -9.50 -9.74
CA ILE A 190 32.70 -9.33 -8.36
C ILE A 190 31.65 -8.23 -8.29
N GLU A 191 30.51 -8.59 -7.72
CA GLU A 191 29.40 -7.71 -7.43
C GLU A 191 29.42 -7.29 -5.96
N LEU A 192 29.54 -5.98 -5.73
CA LEU A 192 29.47 -5.39 -4.39
C LEU A 192 28.02 -5.00 -4.08
N TYR A 193 27.51 -5.49 -2.95
CA TYR A 193 26.19 -5.23 -2.42
C TYR A 193 26.31 -4.43 -1.13
N ASN A 194 25.73 -3.23 -1.11
CA ASN A 194 25.69 -2.39 0.07
C ASN A 194 24.67 -2.95 1.06
N ALA A 195 25.01 -3.05 2.35
CA ALA A 195 24.07 -3.44 3.40
C ALA A 195 23.41 -2.25 4.11
N ASN A 196 23.93 -1.03 3.95
CA ASN A 196 23.44 0.17 4.61
C ASN A 196 22.44 0.95 3.73
N ALA A 197 21.18 0.96 4.15
CA ALA A 197 20.09 1.60 3.41
C ALA A 197 20.33 3.11 3.17
N ALA A 198 20.98 3.81 4.11
CA ALA A 198 21.22 5.25 4.04
C ALA A 198 22.15 5.69 2.90
N THR A 199 23.02 4.79 2.43
CA THR A 199 23.99 5.07 1.35
C THR A 199 23.66 4.31 0.07
N LEU A 200 22.47 3.70 0.01
CA LEU A 200 22.10 2.75 -1.03
C LEU A 200 22.12 3.35 -2.44
N VAL A 201 21.35 4.41 -2.67
CA VAL A 201 21.27 5.06 -3.98
C VAL A 201 22.65 5.54 -4.42
N ASP A 202 23.40 6.17 -3.52
CA ASP A 202 24.72 6.71 -3.83
C ASP A 202 25.71 5.60 -4.18
N SER A 203 25.63 4.45 -3.51
CA SER A 203 26.47 3.28 -3.83
C SER A 203 26.12 2.66 -5.18
N PHE A 204 24.83 2.55 -5.52
CA PHE A 204 24.42 2.02 -6.81
C PHE A 204 24.83 2.95 -7.96
N LEU A 205 24.65 4.27 -7.80
CA LEU A 205 25.10 5.27 -8.77
C LEU A 205 26.63 5.28 -8.93
N ALA A 206 27.38 4.87 -7.89
CA ALA A 206 28.82 4.67 -7.96
C ALA A 206 29.24 3.38 -8.69
N GLY A 207 28.32 2.43 -8.92
CA GLY A 207 28.58 1.17 -9.61
C GLY A 207 28.47 -0.09 -8.75
N ALA A 208 27.93 0.00 -7.52
CA ALA A 208 27.56 -1.19 -6.76
C ALA A 208 26.45 -1.97 -7.48
N ALA A 209 26.38 -3.29 -7.29
CA ALA A 209 25.38 -4.14 -7.94
C ALA A 209 23.97 -3.96 -7.35
N GLY A 210 23.89 -3.61 -6.06
CA GLY A 210 22.60 -3.36 -5.40
C GLY A 210 22.68 -3.44 -3.89
N TYR A 211 21.64 -4.00 -3.28
CA TYR A 211 21.44 -4.03 -1.83
C TYR A 211 21.41 -5.45 -1.28
N SER A 212 22.15 -5.68 -0.20
CA SER A 212 22.01 -6.87 0.65
C SER A 212 21.99 -6.47 2.11
N GLY A 213 20.83 -6.02 2.59
CA GLY A 213 20.65 -5.57 3.96
C GLY A 213 19.32 -5.96 4.56
N VAL A 214 19.16 -5.61 5.83
CA VAL A 214 18.12 -6.14 6.71
C VAL A 214 16.74 -5.54 6.44
N MET A 215 16.67 -4.34 5.85
CA MET A 215 15.40 -3.66 5.58
C MET A 215 14.53 -4.35 4.53
N LEU A 216 15.11 -5.26 3.75
CA LEU A 216 14.34 -6.16 2.88
C LEU A 216 13.42 -7.10 3.67
N ASN A 217 13.69 -7.38 4.95
CA ASN A 217 12.76 -8.14 5.80
C ASN A 217 11.53 -7.32 6.24
N PHE A 218 11.58 -5.98 6.14
CA PHE A 218 10.49 -5.11 6.57
C PHE A 218 9.64 -4.67 5.38
N ILE A 219 10.26 -4.01 4.41
CA ILE A 219 9.57 -3.27 3.35
C ILE A 219 10.10 -3.59 1.94
N PRO A 220 10.21 -4.88 1.55
CA PRO A 220 10.76 -5.27 0.24
C PRO A 220 10.02 -4.62 -0.95
N GLU A 221 8.75 -4.24 -0.77
CA GLU A 221 7.93 -3.54 -1.77
C GLU A 221 8.51 -2.16 -2.13
N HIS A 222 9.08 -1.45 -1.15
CA HIS A 222 9.69 -0.14 -1.38
C HIS A 222 11.00 -0.30 -2.17
N PHE A 223 11.76 -1.36 -1.87
CA PHE A 223 12.96 -1.70 -2.63
C PHE A 223 12.63 -2.15 -4.06
N LYS A 224 11.53 -2.89 -4.27
CA LYS A 224 11.01 -3.19 -5.61
C LYS A 224 10.66 -1.92 -6.39
N LYS A 225 9.97 -0.96 -5.77
CA LYS A 225 9.69 0.34 -6.39
C LYS A 225 10.99 1.09 -6.69
N LEU A 226 11.92 1.15 -5.74
CA LEU A 226 13.23 1.77 -5.92
C LEU A 226 14.00 1.15 -7.10
N LYS A 227 14.04 -0.19 -7.18
CA LYS A 227 14.63 -0.98 -8.27
C LYS A 227 14.09 -0.54 -9.63
N LYS A 228 12.77 -0.37 -9.75
CA LYS A 228 12.10 0.11 -10.98
C LYS A 228 12.55 1.51 -11.40
N TYR A 229 12.76 2.42 -10.45
CA TYR A 229 13.14 3.82 -10.74
C TYR A 229 14.65 4.06 -10.82
N LEU A 230 15.47 3.16 -10.26
CA LEU A 230 16.94 3.20 -10.37
C LEU A 230 17.50 2.43 -11.56
N SER A 231 16.85 1.33 -11.97
CA SER A 231 17.36 0.51 -13.06
C SER A 231 17.33 1.30 -14.36
N THR A 232 18.45 1.26 -15.08
CA THR A 232 18.64 1.98 -16.36
C THR A 232 18.19 1.14 -17.55
N VAL A 233 18.07 -0.18 -17.34
CA VAL A 233 17.55 -1.15 -18.29
C VAL A 233 16.54 -2.07 -17.59
N CYS A 234 15.60 -2.64 -18.34
CA CYS A 234 14.69 -3.68 -17.86
C CYS A 234 15.40 -5.03 -17.75
N SER A 235 14.72 -6.06 -17.23
CA SER A 235 15.24 -7.43 -17.17
C SER A 235 15.54 -8.03 -18.55
N ALA A 236 14.89 -7.55 -19.62
CA ALA A 236 15.17 -7.94 -21.00
C ALA A 236 16.35 -7.17 -21.64
N GLY A 237 16.99 -6.25 -20.90
CA GLY A 237 18.15 -5.50 -21.36
C GLY A 237 17.82 -4.23 -22.17
N GLU A 238 16.55 -3.88 -22.32
CA GLU A 238 16.10 -2.66 -23.01
C GLU A 238 16.17 -1.43 -22.07
N PRO A 239 16.34 -0.20 -22.58
CA PRO A 239 16.30 1.01 -21.76
C PRO A 239 15.03 1.10 -20.90
N ALA A 240 15.19 1.37 -19.60
CA ALA A 240 14.05 1.47 -18.68
C ALA A 240 13.35 2.83 -18.84
N ALA A 241 12.12 2.82 -19.37
CA ALA A 241 11.28 4.03 -19.45
C ALA A 241 10.91 4.60 -18.06
N SER A 242 11.02 3.79 -17.00
CA SER A 242 10.76 4.20 -15.63
C SER A 242 11.94 4.82 -14.91
N PHE A 243 13.13 4.90 -15.51
CA PHE A 243 14.30 5.49 -14.85
C PHE A 243 14.01 6.94 -14.42
N ASN A 244 14.01 7.20 -13.12
CA ASN A 244 13.74 8.51 -12.55
C ASN A 244 14.54 8.70 -11.25
N PRO A 245 15.73 9.33 -11.31
CA PRO A 245 16.61 9.45 -10.14
C PRO A 245 16.01 10.34 -9.04
N ARG A 246 15.11 11.28 -9.37
CA ARG A 246 14.44 12.11 -8.36
C ARG A 246 13.42 11.31 -7.56
N THR A 247 12.57 10.54 -8.24
CA THR A 247 11.62 9.64 -7.57
C THR A 247 12.37 8.56 -6.80
N ALA A 248 13.44 7.99 -7.38
CA ALA A 248 14.30 7.05 -6.67
C ALA A 248 14.89 7.67 -5.40
N ARG A 249 15.32 8.94 -5.43
CA ARG A 249 15.81 9.63 -4.23
C ARG A 249 14.73 9.78 -3.18
N TRP A 250 13.51 10.17 -3.56
CA TRP A 250 12.39 10.27 -2.62
C TRP A 250 12.06 8.93 -1.93
N ILE A 251 12.01 7.84 -2.70
CA ILE A 251 11.81 6.49 -2.16
C ILE A 251 12.98 6.12 -1.22
N SER A 252 14.21 6.46 -1.63
CA SER A 252 15.41 6.21 -0.83
C SER A 252 15.43 7.01 0.47
N ASP A 253 14.93 8.24 0.49
CA ASP A 253 14.88 9.05 1.70
C ASP A 253 13.88 8.45 2.69
N PHE A 254 12.73 7.93 2.21
CA PHE A 254 11.82 7.15 3.05
C PHE A 254 12.49 5.88 3.61
N ILE A 255 13.14 5.09 2.75
CA ILE A 255 13.88 3.87 3.15
C ILE A 255 14.96 4.21 4.18
N THR A 256 15.68 5.33 3.99
CA THR A 256 16.72 5.81 4.92
C THR A 256 16.12 6.17 6.28
N MET A 257 15.01 6.91 6.30
CA MET A 257 14.30 7.21 7.55
C MET A 257 13.82 5.93 8.23
N ALA A 258 13.23 4.99 7.49
CA ALA A 258 12.78 3.71 8.01
C ALA A 258 13.93 2.84 8.55
N SER A 259 15.15 2.98 8.02
CA SER A 259 16.31 2.20 8.47
C SER A 259 16.71 2.46 9.94
N VAL A 260 16.17 3.48 10.61
CA VAL A 260 16.37 3.65 12.05
C VAL A 260 15.85 2.46 12.87
N TYR A 261 14.85 1.74 12.35
CA TYR A 261 14.34 0.52 13.00
C TYR A 261 15.38 -0.61 12.99
N GLU A 262 16.40 -0.58 12.13
CA GLU A 262 17.51 -1.55 12.19
C GLU A 262 18.20 -1.57 13.56
N TYR A 263 18.22 -0.43 14.25
CA TYR A 263 18.87 -0.27 15.57
C TYR A 263 17.96 -0.64 16.75
N GLN A 264 16.70 -1.02 16.50
CA GLN A 264 15.72 -1.35 17.53
C GLN A 264 15.57 -2.86 17.69
N CYS A 265 16.39 -3.50 18.54
CA CYS A 265 16.22 -4.92 18.90
C CYS A 265 16.09 -5.87 17.68
N TYR A 266 16.92 -5.65 16.65
CA TYR A 266 16.99 -6.55 15.50
C TYR A 266 17.68 -7.87 15.87
N PRO A 267 17.18 -9.07 15.48
CA PRO A 267 16.14 -9.31 14.48
C PRO A 267 14.71 -9.44 15.02
N ARG A 268 14.48 -9.34 16.33
CA ARG A 268 13.15 -9.54 16.93
C ARG A 268 12.12 -8.55 16.37
N ASN A 269 12.49 -7.29 16.18
CA ASN A 269 11.57 -6.30 15.60
C ASN A 269 11.16 -6.61 14.16
N ALA A 270 12.05 -7.15 13.34
CA ALA A 270 11.75 -7.61 11.98
C ALA A 270 10.77 -8.77 12.01
N LYS A 271 10.98 -9.73 12.93
CA LYS A 271 10.06 -10.84 13.12
C LYS A 271 8.69 -10.35 13.59
N TYR A 272 8.63 -9.46 14.59
CA TYR A 272 7.37 -8.86 15.05
C TYR A 272 6.63 -8.16 13.91
N PHE A 273 7.34 -7.38 13.10
CA PHE A 273 6.78 -6.71 11.93
C PHE A 273 6.16 -7.71 10.94
N LEU A 274 6.84 -8.83 10.69
CA LEU A 274 6.33 -9.90 9.82
C LEU A 274 5.16 -10.70 10.43
N VAL A 275 5.11 -10.85 11.76
CA VAL A 275 3.95 -11.42 12.47
C VAL A 275 2.72 -10.54 12.26
N GLN A 276 2.86 -9.21 12.42
CA GLN A 276 1.74 -8.28 12.18
C GLN A 276 1.25 -8.30 10.72
N ARG A 277 2.10 -8.74 9.79
CA ARG A 277 1.77 -8.93 8.38
C ARG A 277 1.24 -10.33 8.05
N GLY A 278 1.12 -11.23 9.04
CA GLY A 278 0.66 -12.61 8.84
C GLY A 278 1.63 -13.50 8.04
N ILE A 279 2.90 -13.09 7.90
CA ILE A 279 3.90 -13.82 7.11
C ILE A 279 4.52 -14.95 7.94
N ILE A 280 4.87 -14.67 9.19
CA ILE A 280 5.45 -15.64 10.12
C ILE A 280 4.60 -15.77 11.39
N ALA A 281 4.70 -16.92 12.06
CA ALA A 281 3.85 -17.25 13.21
C ALA A 281 4.25 -16.57 14.54
N ALA A 282 5.54 -16.30 14.76
CA ALA A 282 6.03 -15.76 16.04
C ALA A 282 7.26 -14.87 15.86
N ASP A 283 7.50 -13.98 16.84
CA ASP A 283 8.66 -13.09 16.90
C ASP A 283 9.84 -13.66 17.70
N LEU A 284 9.83 -14.97 17.95
CA LEU A 284 10.83 -15.63 18.79
C LEU A 284 12.25 -15.51 18.21
N VAL A 285 13.24 -15.29 19.08
CA VAL A 285 14.68 -15.27 18.75
C VAL A 285 15.45 -16.13 19.76
N ARG A 286 16.56 -16.74 19.33
CA ARG A 286 17.42 -17.62 20.12
C ARG A 286 18.60 -16.89 20.77
N ASP A 287 18.90 -15.66 20.33
CA ASP A 287 20.00 -14.84 20.85
C ASP A 287 19.74 -14.18 22.22
N LYS A 288 18.69 -14.63 22.94
CA LYS A 288 18.26 -14.15 24.26
C LYS A 288 17.92 -12.66 24.33
N GLN A 289 17.63 -11.99 23.20
CA GLN A 289 17.13 -10.62 23.24
C GLN A 289 15.80 -10.53 24.00
N LYS A 290 15.66 -9.42 24.74
CA LYS A 290 14.43 -9.08 25.47
C LYS A 290 13.25 -8.94 24.50
N ALA A 291 12.05 -9.19 25.01
CA ALA A 291 10.81 -8.85 24.30
C ALA A 291 10.76 -7.34 24.00
N LEU A 292 10.09 -6.98 22.92
CA LEU A 292 9.82 -5.59 22.57
C LEU A 292 8.91 -4.96 23.64
N THR A 293 9.18 -3.70 23.99
CA THR A 293 8.28 -2.94 24.86
C THR A 293 7.00 -2.58 24.14
N GLU A 294 5.94 -2.25 24.88
CA GLU A 294 4.68 -1.79 24.27
C GLU A 294 4.89 -0.56 23.37
N THR A 295 5.76 0.36 23.78
CA THR A 295 6.12 1.54 22.98
C THR A 295 6.76 1.15 21.66
N GLN A 296 7.73 0.22 21.67
CA GLN A 296 8.37 -0.27 20.44
C GLN A 296 7.36 -0.97 19.52
N CYS A 297 6.42 -1.73 20.07
CA CYS A 297 5.34 -2.33 19.30
C CYS A 297 4.43 -1.27 18.65
N ARG A 298 4.09 -0.18 19.36
CA ARG A 298 3.31 0.94 18.79
C ARG A 298 4.06 1.66 17.68
N GLU A 299 5.37 1.88 17.85
CA GLU A 299 6.25 2.47 16.82
C GLU A 299 6.27 1.61 15.56
N LEU A 300 6.46 0.29 15.68
CA LEU A 300 6.45 -0.63 14.53
C LEU A 300 5.10 -0.67 13.80
N LYS A 301 3.99 -0.57 14.53
CA LYS A 301 2.65 -0.43 13.93
C LYS A 301 2.48 0.89 13.19
N ALA A 302 2.95 2.00 13.76
CA ALA A 302 2.95 3.29 13.09
C ALA A 302 3.82 3.26 11.83
N PHE A 303 5.00 2.65 11.90
CA PHE A 303 5.86 2.42 10.75
C PHE A 303 5.16 1.62 9.65
N ALA A 304 4.50 0.50 9.99
CA ALA A 304 3.73 -0.29 9.02
C ALA A 304 2.63 0.53 8.35
N ASN A 305 1.92 1.38 9.10
CA ASN A 305 0.90 2.28 8.55
C ASN A 305 1.52 3.30 7.59
N THR A 306 2.58 3.98 8.00
CA THR A 306 3.26 4.98 7.15
C THR A 306 3.86 4.35 5.90
N ALA A 307 4.47 3.17 5.99
CA ALA A 307 5.00 2.43 4.86
C ALA A 307 3.91 2.09 3.83
N ARG A 308 2.73 1.66 4.29
CA ARG A 308 1.57 1.42 3.41
C ARG A 308 1.10 2.71 2.74
N SER A 309 0.93 3.79 3.50
CA SER A 309 0.52 5.09 2.94
C SER A 309 1.56 5.66 1.97
N ASN A 310 2.87 5.43 2.20
CA ASN A 310 3.95 5.83 1.30
C ASN A 310 3.88 5.08 -0.03
N LEU A 311 3.73 3.75 -0.01
CA LEU A 311 3.56 2.96 -1.23
C LEU A 311 2.34 3.38 -2.03
N ALA A 312 1.24 3.75 -1.34
CA ALA A 312 0.04 4.24 -1.99
C ALA A 312 0.25 5.56 -2.76
N GLN A 313 1.32 6.32 -2.47
CA GLN A 313 1.71 7.49 -3.25
C GLN A 313 2.57 7.15 -4.49
N LEU A 314 3.14 5.93 -4.53
CA LEU A 314 4.04 5.41 -5.58
C LEU A 314 3.34 4.55 -6.64
N GLY A 315 2.01 4.56 -6.68
CA GLY A 315 1.19 3.83 -7.64
C GLY A 315 1.32 4.33 -9.09
N PRO A 316 0.78 3.59 -10.08
CA PRO A 316 0.55 4.17 -11.40
C PRO A 316 -0.33 5.41 -11.23
N PHE A 317 0.18 6.53 -11.74
CA PHE A 317 -0.47 7.84 -11.66
C PHE A 317 -1.27 8.08 -12.94
N SER A 318 -2.51 8.52 -12.80
CA SER A 318 -3.30 9.06 -13.90
C SER A 318 -3.46 10.55 -13.67
N SER A 319 -3.16 11.38 -14.66
CA SER A 319 -3.63 12.77 -14.60
C SER A 319 -5.15 12.77 -14.76
N PRO A 320 -5.89 13.51 -13.92
CA PRO A 320 -7.32 13.69 -14.12
C PRO A 320 -7.61 14.57 -15.34
N GLU A 321 -8.75 14.34 -15.97
CA GLU A 321 -9.42 15.37 -16.76
C GLU A 321 -10.16 16.31 -15.78
N LEU A 322 -9.96 17.62 -15.91
CA LEU A 322 -10.71 18.60 -15.13
C LEU A 322 -11.95 19.00 -15.92
N ILE A 323 -13.13 18.88 -15.31
CA ILE A 323 -14.40 18.97 -16.05
C ILE A 323 -14.76 20.41 -16.51
N PHE A 324 -14.01 21.40 -16.05
CA PHE A 324 -14.05 22.79 -16.54
C PHE A 324 -12.71 23.50 -16.25
N PRO A 325 -12.36 24.59 -16.97
CA PRO A 325 -11.08 25.27 -16.78
C PRO A 325 -10.89 25.86 -15.37
N GLU A 326 -9.65 25.91 -14.91
CA GLU A 326 -9.31 26.41 -13.56
C GLU A 326 -9.76 27.86 -13.36
N ASN A 327 -10.23 28.17 -12.15
CA ASN A 327 -10.62 29.52 -11.70
C ASN A 327 -11.63 30.25 -12.62
N THR A 328 -12.44 29.51 -13.37
CA THR A 328 -13.36 30.10 -14.36
C THR A 328 -14.76 30.34 -13.79
N TYR A 329 -15.34 29.36 -13.08
CA TYR A 329 -16.77 29.41 -12.71
C TYR A 329 -17.03 29.62 -11.22
N PHE A 330 -16.22 29.02 -10.33
CA PHE A 330 -16.55 28.95 -8.89
C PHE A 330 -15.35 29.23 -8.01
N ARG A 331 -15.62 29.82 -6.84
CA ARG A 331 -14.65 29.94 -5.75
C ARG A 331 -14.52 28.62 -4.97
N ASN A 332 -15.64 27.93 -4.74
CA ASN A 332 -15.67 26.61 -4.13
C ASN A 332 -16.62 25.68 -4.91
N CYS A 333 -16.19 24.43 -5.15
CA CYS A 333 -17.05 23.35 -5.57
C CYS A 333 -16.65 22.05 -4.87
N HIS A 334 -17.63 21.20 -4.54
CA HIS A 334 -17.40 20.04 -3.70
C HIS A 334 -18.47 18.95 -3.88
N ALA A 335 -18.15 17.75 -3.36
CA ALA A 335 -18.99 16.56 -3.27
C ALA A 335 -19.73 16.21 -4.57
N SER A 336 -18.96 15.77 -5.57
CA SER A 336 -19.51 15.33 -6.85
C SER A 336 -20.24 13.99 -6.77
N THR A 337 -21.10 13.76 -7.75
CA THR A 337 -21.67 12.48 -8.17
C THR A 337 -21.49 12.32 -9.68
N VAL A 338 -21.33 11.08 -10.16
CA VAL A 338 -21.09 10.76 -11.57
C VAL A 338 -22.09 9.71 -12.07
N LEU A 339 -22.62 9.91 -13.27
CA LEU A 339 -23.54 8.97 -13.91
C LEU A 339 -23.23 8.84 -15.42
N PRO A 340 -22.51 7.79 -15.85
CA PRO A 340 -22.36 7.46 -17.25
C PRO A 340 -23.66 6.88 -17.85
N LEU A 341 -23.96 7.22 -19.10
CA LEU A 341 -25.11 6.77 -19.87
C LEU A 341 -24.69 5.89 -21.05
N GLU A 342 -25.60 5.07 -21.54
CA GLU A 342 -25.38 4.08 -22.61
C GLU A 342 -24.97 4.70 -23.95
N ASP A 343 -25.29 5.98 -24.18
CA ASP A 343 -24.89 6.71 -25.39
C ASP A 343 -23.50 7.37 -25.29
N GLY A 344 -22.76 7.08 -24.22
CA GLY A 344 -21.44 7.66 -23.94
C GLY A 344 -21.50 9.04 -23.28
N THR A 345 -22.69 9.61 -23.06
CA THR A 345 -22.83 10.83 -22.26
C THR A 345 -22.47 10.54 -20.81
N VAL A 346 -21.73 11.45 -20.17
CA VAL A 346 -21.46 11.37 -18.72
C VAL A 346 -22.04 12.61 -18.04
N LEU A 347 -22.82 12.40 -16.99
CA LEU A 347 -23.35 13.46 -16.14
C LEU A 347 -22.52 13.55 -14.87
N VAL A 348 -22.12 14.76 -14.49
CA VAL A 348 -21.44 15.03 -13.22
C VAL A 348 -22.13 16.18 -12.52
N ALA A 349 -22.71 15.92 -11.35
CA ALA A 349 -23.34 16.95 -10.52
C ALA A 349 -22.53 17.18 -9.24
N TYR A 350 -22.54 18.41 -8.74
CA TYR A 350 -21.78 18.84 -7.56
C TYR A 350 -22.45 20.10 -7.00
N PHE A 351 -22.12 20.46 -5.75
CA PHE A 351 -22.52 21.75 -5.23
C PHE A 351 -21.39 22.77 -5.38
N ALA A 352 -21.74 24.02 -5.68
CA ALA A 352 -20.77 25.09 -5.86
C ALA A 352 -21.35 26.46 -5.51
N GLY A 353 -20.48 27.37 -5.08
CA GLY A 353 -20.80 28.73 -4.64
C GLY A 353 -19.58 29.46 -4.09
N THR A 354 -19.80 30.41 -3.19
CA THR A 354 -18.72 31.19 -2.55
C THR A 354 -17.89 30.31 -1.62
N GLU A 355 -18.53 29.55 -0.75
CA GLU A 355 -17.92 28.60 0.18
C GLU A 355 -18.98 27.60 0.67
N GLU A 356 -18.54 26.47 1.21
CA GLU A 356 -19.43 25.44 1.75
C GLU A 356 -20.37 26.02 2.83
N GLY A 357 -21.67 25.85 2.64
CA GLY A 357 -22.72 26.36 3.54
C GLY A 357 -23.17 27.78 3.31
N ASN A 358 -22.56 28.51 2.38
CA ASN A 358 -23.05 29.83 2.02
C ASN A 358 -24.45 29.77 1.36
N PRO A 359 -25.36 30.71 1.65
CA PRO A 359 -26.67 30.80 1.00
C PRO A 359 -26.64 30.86 -0.52
N ASP A 360 -25.53 31.18 -1.18
CA ASP A 360 -25.42 31.19 -2.65
C ASP A 360 -25.15 29.79 -3.25
N VAL A 361 -24.79 28.80 -2.44
CA VAL A 361 -24.48 27.45 -2.91
C VAL A 361 -25.71 26.82 -3.55
N GLY A 362 -25.53 26.33 -4.77
CA GLY A 362 -26.53 25.61 -5.57
C GLY A 362 -25.99 24.31 -6.13
N ILE A 363 -26.87 23.52 -6.76
CA ILE A 363 -26.49 22.29 -7.47
C ILE A 363 -26.22 22.62 -8.94
N TRP A 364 -25.04 22.22 -9.40
CA TRP A 364 -24.56 22.41 -10.76
C TRP A 364 -24.36 21.07 -11.44
N LEU A 365 -24.53 21.06 -12.76
CA LEU A 365 -24.37 19.89 -13.62
C LEU A 365 -23.42 20.22 -14.77
N SER A 366 -22.43 19.38 -14.98
CA SER A 366 -21.61 19.33 -16.19
C SER A 366 -21.93 18.06 -16.98
N ARG A 367 -22.02 18.19 -18.30
CA ARG A 367 -22.32 17.07 -19.21
C ARG A 367 -21.12 16.85 -20.12
N ARG A 368 -20.64 15.61 -20.20
CA ARG A 368 -19.66 15.19 -21.21
C ARG A 368 -20.39 14.57 -22.37
N VAL A 369 -20.31 15.15 -23.57
CA VAL A 369 -20.99 14.67 -24.77
C VAL A 369 -19.96 14.51 -25.87
N ASN A 370 -19.93 13.35 -26.54
CA ASN A 370 -18.94 13.03 -27.58
C ASN A 370 -17.48 13.21 -27.14
N GLY A 371 -17.19 12.98 -25.86
CA GLY A 371 -15.85 13.13 -25.32
C GLY A 371 -15.49 14.53 -24.80
N GLU A 372 -16.38 15.51 -24.92
CA GLU A 372 -16.10 16.91 -24.55
C GLU A 372 -17.03 17.39 -23.43
N TRP A 373 -16.47 18.13 -22.46
CA TRP A 373 -17.24 18.76 -21.39
C TRP A 373 -17.94 20.02 -21.87
N GLN A 374 -19.24 20.10 -21.57
CA GLN A 374 -20.06 21.30 -21.76
C GLN A 374 -19.93 22.23 -20.55
N GLU A 375 -20.26 23.52 -20.74
CA GLU A 375 -20.25 24.48 -19.64
C GLU A 375 -21.20 24.05 -18.49
N PRO A 376 -20.81 24.28 -17.22
CA PRO A 376 -21.66 24.01 -16.07
C PRO A 376 -23.00 24.75 -16.12
N VAL A 377 -24.09 24.05 -15.82
CA VAL A 377 -25.43 24.64 -15.71
C VAL A 377 -25.95 24.49 -14.28
N GLN A 378 -26.48 25.56 -13.69
CA GLN A 378 -27.14 25.50 -12.38
C GLN A 378 -28.51 24.84 -12.56
N ILE A 379 -28.70 23.65 -11.98
CA ILE A 379 -29.93 22.88 -12.13
C ILE A 379 -30.86 23.01 -10.92
N ALA A 380 -30.33 23.37 -9.74
CA ALA A 380 -31.15 23.62 -8.56
C ALA A 380 -30.61 24.78 -7.72
N LYS A 381 -31.47 25.79 -7.52
CA LYS A 381 -31.28 26.90 -6.58
C LYS A 381 -32.62 27.58 -6.28
N THR A 382 -33.52 26.88 -5.60
CA THR A 382 -34.91 27.32 -5.39
C THR A 382 -35.09 28.19 -4.14
N GLU A 383 -34.18 28.06 -3.18
CA GLU A 383 -34.19 28.78 -1.89
C GLU A 383 -32.87 29.54 -1.64
N GLN A 384 -32.95 30.63 -0.86
CA GLN A 384 -31.80 31.40 -0.37
C GLN A 384 -31.12 30.71 0.83
N THR A 385 -30.91 29.39 0.70
CA THR A 385 -30.24 28.50 1.64
C THR A 385 -29.32 27.56 0.87
N ALA A 386 -28.27 27.05 1.51
CA ALA A 386 -27.29 26.21 0.83
C ALA A 386 -27.91 24.89 0.34
N HIS A 387 -27.48 24.45 -0.85
CA HIS A 387 -27.82 23.15 -1.42
C HIS A 387 -26.59 22.23 -1.38
N TRP A 388 -26.77 20.94 -1.08
CA TRP A 388 -25.68 20.06 -0.67
C TRP A 388 -25.78 18.65 -1.26
N ASN A 389 -24.64 17.95 -1.31
CA ASN A 389 -24.50 16.50 -1.54
C ASN A 389 -25.47 15.93 -2.59
N PRO A 390 -25.38 16.37 -3.87
CA PRO A 390 -26.19 15.80 -4.93
C PRO A 390 -25.82 14.33 -5.18
N VAL A 391 -26.84 13.51 -5.44
CA VAL A 391 -26.71 12.09 -5.80
C VAL A 391 -27.53 11.83 -7.04
N LEU A 392 -26.85 11.41 -8.12
CA LEU A 392 -27.47 11.01 -9.38
C LEU A 392 -27.66 9.50 -9.43
N PHE A 393 -28.80 9.04 -9.94
CA PHE A 393 -29.03 7.63 -10.24
C PHE A 393 -30.08 7.46 -11.34
N LYS A 394 -30.04 6.31 -12.02
CA LYS A 394 -31.03 5.94 -13.05
C LYS A 394 -32.35 5.51 -12.40
N THR A 395 -33.45 5.84 -13.06
CA THR A 395 -34.80 5.36 -12.76
C THR A 395 -35.39 4.68 -14.00
N ALA A 396 -36.52 4.01 -13.86
CA ALA A 396 -37.19 3.35 -14.98
C ALA A 396 -37.58 4.31 -16.12
N ASP A 397 -37.85 5.59 -15.80
CA ASP A 397 -38.32 6.61 -16.74
C ASP A 397 -37.28 7.71 -17.05
N GLY A 398 -36.06 7.61 -16.51
CA GLY A 398 -35.02 8.60 -16.73
C GLY A 398 -33.94 8.64 -15.66
N ILE A 399 -33.63 9.85 -15.20
CA ILE A 399 -32.55 10.14 -14.26
C ILE A 399 -33.12 10.94 -13.11
N ARG A 400 -32.83 10.53 -11.88
CA ARG A 400 -33.20 11.25 -10.67
C ARG A 400 -31.97 11.84 -10.02
N ILE A 401 -32.15 13.04 -9.47
CA ILE A 401 -31.21 13.65 -8.55
C ILE A 401 -31.87 13.82 -7.19
N VAL A 402 -31.10 13.54 -6.13
CA VAL A 402 -31.46 13.84 -4.75
C VAL A 402 -30.37 14.73 -4.16
N TYR A 403 -30.75 15.81 -3.49
CA TYR A 403 -29.82 16.72 -2.82
C TYR A 403 -30.46 17.22 -1.52
N LYS A 404 -29.66 17.88 -0.67
CA LYS A 404 -30.16 18.47 0.59
C LYS A 404 -30.23 19.99 0.48
N VAL A 405 -31.21 20.60 1.14
CA VAL A 405 -31.38 22.05 1.23
C VAL A 405 -31.54 22.43 2.70
N GLY A 406 -30.72 23.37 3.17
CA GLY A 406 -30.72 23.80 4.57
C GLY A 406 -29.56 24.71 4.92
N LYS A 407 -29.68 25.41 6.06
CA LYS A 407 -28.63 26.29 6.58
C LYS A 407 -27.45 25.48 7.14
N ASP A 408 -27.74 24.38 7.80
CA ASP A 408 -26.78 23.50 8.45
C ASP A 408 -27.14 22.02 8.20
N ILE A 409 -26.13 21.16 8.39
CA ILE A 409 -26.24 19.70 8.15
C ILE A 409 -27.21 19.00 9.09
N SER A 410 -27.54 19.59 10.25
CA SER A 410 -28.44 18.97 11.23
C SER A 410 -29.92 19.25 10.95
N THR A 411 -30.24 20.29 10.17
CA THR A 411 -31.62 20.70 9.85
C THR A 411 -31.99 20.62 8.37
N TRP A 412 -31.06 20.20 7.51
CA TRP A 412 -31.30 20.11 6.07
C TRP A 412 -32.42 19.12 5.72
N LYS A 413 -33.06 19.35 4.57
CA LYS A 413 -34.13 18.49 4.05
C LYS A 413 -33.80 18.03 2.65
N SER A 414 -34.26 16.83 2.32
CA SER A 414 -34.04 16.28 0.99
C SER A 414 -35.00 16.88 -0.03
N ARG A 415 -34.47 17.07 -1.23
CA ARG A 415 -35.19 17.52 -2.43
C ARG A 415 -34.84 16.59 -3.58
N THR A 416 -35.74 16.50 -4.55
CA THR A 416 -35.55 15.66 -5.73
C THR A 416 -36.08 16.32 -6.99
N MET A 417 -35.44 15.99 -8.12
CA MET A 417 -35.86 16.36 -9.47
C MET A 417 -35.62 15.18 -10.42
N VAL A 418 -36.36 15.14 -11.52
CA VAL A 418 -36.26 14.09 -12.54
C VAL A 418 -35.96 14.71 -13.90
N SER A 419 -35.05 14.08 -14.66
CA SER A 419 -34.78 14.38 -16.05
C SER A 419 -35.17 13.20 -16.94
N ARG A 420 -35.90 13.48 -18.02
CA ARG A 420 -36.33 12.49 -19.03
C ARG A 420 -35.60 12.63 -20.37
N ASP A 421 -34.64 13.55 -20.45
CA ASP A 421 -33.93 13.93 -21.67
C ASP A 421 -32.41 13.95 -21.47
N LYS A 422 -31.91 13.05 -20.60
CA LYS A 422 -30.48 12.83 -20.33
C LYS A 422 -29.79 14.06 -19.72
N GLY A 423 -30.45 14.66 -18.74
CA GLY A 423 -29.93 15.77 -17.93
C GLY A 423 -29.99 17.13 -18.62
N LYS A 424 -30.72 17.28 -19.74
CA LYS A 424 -30.85 18.59 -20.42
C LYS A 424 -31.88 19.47 -19.74
N THR A 425 -33.02 18.90 -19.35
CA THR A 425 -34.05 19.57 -18.56
C THR A 425 -34.41 18.74 -17.34
N TRP A 426 -34.91 19.43 -16.32
CA TRP A 426 -35.28 18.84 -15.04
C TRP A 426 -36.69 19.29 -14.66
N SER A 427 -37.43 18.41 -13.97
CA SER A 427 -38.72 18.74 -13.37
C SER A 427 -38.59 19.89 -12.36
N GLN A 428 -39.72 20.46 -11.95
CA GLN A 428 -39.71 21.30 -10.75
C GLN A 428 -39.19 20.50 -9.54
N GLU A 429 -38.53 21.20 -8.63
CA GLU A 429 -38.08 20.64 -7.37
C GLU A 429 -39.28 20.12 -6.57
N ALA A 430 -39.14 18.91 -6.02
CA ALA A 430 -40.12 18.30 -5.16
C ALA A 430 -39.53 17.91 -3.80
N CYS A 431 -40.34 18.02 -2.76
CA CYS A 431 -40.09 17.40 -1.46
C CYS A 431 -40.60 15.95 -1.48
N TYR A 432 -39.96 15.06 -0.72
CA TYR A 432 -40.58 13.77 -0.41
C TYR A 432 -41.80 13.97 0.50
N PRO A 433 -42.91 13.22 0.28
CA PRO A 433 -44.16 13.42 1.01
C PRO A 433 -43.99 13.10 2.50
N PRO A 434 -44.49 13.94 3.42
CA PRO A 434 -44.46 13.66 4.85
C PRO A 434 -45.38 12.48 5.23
N PRO A 435 -45.16 11.79 6.37
CA PRO A 435 -44.08 12.00 7.35
C PRO A 435 -42.82 11.26 6.89
N ASN A 436 -41.82 11.96 6.36
CA ASN A 436 -40.62 11.29 5.88
C ASN A 436 -39.39 11.65 6.69
N ASP A 437 -39.08 10.78 7.66
CA ASP A 437 -37.77 10.75 8.33
C ASP A 437 -36.69 10.16 7.39
N ALA A 438 -37.10 9.36 6.40
CA ALA A 438 -36.22 8.91 5.31
C ALA A 438 -36.04 10.04 4.29
N CYS A 439 -34.83 10.13 3.78
CA CYS A 439 -34.36 11.29 3.05
C CYS A 439 -33.65 10.89 1.75
N GLY A 440 -33.75 9.61 1.37
CA GLY A 440 -33.04 9.06 0.23
C GLY A 440 -31.53 9.17 0.43
N PRO A 441 -30.75 8.91 -0.63
CA PRO A 441 -29.32 8.74 -0.50
C PRO A 441 -28.61 10.03 -0.07
N VAL A 442 -27.58 9.87 0.74
CA VAL A 442 -26.55 10.88 1.04
C VAL A 442 -25.31 10.17 1.58
N ARG A 443 -24.11 10.39 1.08
CA ARG A 443 -23.69 11.09 -0.15
C ARG A 443 -23.51 10.08 -1.31
N SER A 444 -23.32 8.81 -0.98
CA SER A 444 -23.05 7.73 -1.94
C SER A 444 -24.29 7.38 -2.76
N LYS A 445 -24.06 6.80 -3.93
CA LYS A 445 -25.14 6.32 -4.82
C LYS A 445 -25.98 5.22 -4.14
N PRO A 446 -27.28 5.14 -4.45
CA PRO A 446 -28.09 4.02 -4.03
C PRO A 446 -27.70 2.73 -4.76
N LEU A 447 -27.93 1.59 -4.12
CA LEU A 447 -27.72 0.25 -4.64
C LEU A 447 -29.06 -0.31 -5.15
N LEU A 448 -29.17 -0.53 -6.46
CA LEU A 448 -30.27 -1.31 -7.02
C LEU A 448 -29.93 -2.79 -6.81
N MET A 449 -30.63 -3.43 -5.88
CA MET A 449 -30.40 -4.83 -5.55
C MET A 449 -30.96 -5.77 -6.64
N SER A 450 -30.47 -6.99 -6.65
CA SER A 450 -30.87 -8.05 -7.57
C SER A 450 -32.38 -8.41 -7.51
N ASN A 451 -33.07 -8.10 -6.40
CA ASN A 451 -34.54 -8.23 -6.28
C ASN A 451 -35.34 -7.03 -6.82
N GLY A 452 -34.66 -6.00 -7.35
CA GLY A 452 -35.29 -4.80 -7.91
C GLY A 452 -35.60 -3.68 -6.91
N ARG A 453 -35.33 -3.86 -5.60
CA ARG A 453 -35.47 -2.80 -4.60
C ARG A 453 -34.23 -1.90 -4.59
N LEU A 454 -34.43 -0.63 -4.28
CA LEU A 454 -33.36 0.38 -4.26
C LEU A 454 -33.00 0.75 -2.81
N LEU A 455 -31.80 0.37 -2.36
CA LEU A 455 -31.27 0.78 -1.05
C LEU A 455 -30.51 2.10 -1.17
N ALA A 456 -30.90 3.06 -0.34
CA ALA A 456 -30.30 4.39 -0.28
C ALA A 456 -29.48 4.55 1.01
N PRO A 457 -28.14 4.59 0.93
CA PRO A 457 -27.30 4.83 2.10
C PRO A 457 -27.52 6.25 2.65
N ASN A 458 -27.65 6.38 3.96
CA ASN A 458 -27.97 7.65 4.62
C ASN A 458 -27.37 7.70 6.05
N SER A 459 -27.55 8.82 6.75
CA SER A 459 -27.10 9.03 8.12
C SER A 459 -27.89 10.12 8.82
N ASP A 460 -28.10 9.97 10.13
CA ASP A 460 -28.55 11.06 11.01
C ASP A 460 -27.33 11.82 11.55
N GLU A 461 -27.39 13.16 11.51
CA GLU A 461 -26.28 14.07 11.85
C GLU A 461 -26.66 15.09 12.94
N LYS A 462 -27.64 14.75 13.78
CA LYS A 462 -28.20 15.67 14.78
C LYS A 462 -27.27 15.85 15.96
N ASP A 463 -27.09 17.09 16.40
CA ASP A 463 -26.36 17.46 17.62
C ASP A 463 -24.94 16.87 17.72
N GLY A 464 -24.24 16.74 16.58
CA GLY A 464 -22.88 16.20 16.52
C GLY A 464 -22.80 14.68 16.69
N VAL A 465 -23.94 13.99 16.65
CA VAL A 465 -24.04 12.52 16.71
C VAL A 465 -24.30 12.00 15.30
N TRP A 466 -23.39 11.18 14.81
CA TRP A 466 -23.48 10.51 13.51
C TRP A 466 -23.93 9.06 13.69
N LEU A 467 -25.08 8.74 13.09
CA LEU A 467 -25.67 7.41 13.11
C LEU A 467 -25.94 6.96 11.67
N PRO A 468 -25.31 5.88 11.19
CA PRO A 468 -25.57 5.37 9.84
C PRO A 468 -26.94 4.68 9.78
N ARG A 469 -27.58 4.78 8.61
CA ARG A 469 -28.87 4.14 8.34
C ARG A 469 -29.01 3.86 6.85
N VAL A 470 -29.99 3.03 6.51
CA VAL A 470 -30.36 2.73 5.12
C VAL A 470 -31.84 3.03 4.95
N ASP A 471 -32.15 3.78 3.89
CA ASP A 471 -33.52 3.98 3.41
C ASP A 471 -33.78 3.00 2.24
N VAL A 472 -35.03 2.68 1.93
CA VAL A 472 -35.43 1.81 0.82
C VAL A 472 -36.50 2.45 -0.04
N SER A 473 -36.46 2.18 -1.33
CA SER A 473 -37.50 2.52 -2.29
C SER A 473 -37.90 1.29 -3.11
N ASP A 474 -39.21 1.12 -3.27
CA ASP A 474 -39.83 0.10 -4.12
C ASP A 474 -40.41 0.71 -5.42
N ASP A 475 -40.18 2.02 -5.64
CA ASP A 475 -40.74 2.84 -6.73
C ASP A 475 -39.66 3.67 -7.45
N TYR A 476 -38.45 3.12 -7.55
CA TYR A 476 -37.29 3.75 -8.22
C TYR A 476 -36.97 5.17 -7.73
N GLY A 477 -37.14 5.39 -6.43
CA GLY A 477 -36.82 6.63 -5.73
C GLY A 477 -37.88 7.72 -5.85
N GLU A 478 -39.12 7.41 -6.24
CA GLU A 478 -40.24 8.34 -6.09
C GLU A 478 -40.56 8.60 -4.61
N SER A 479 -40.47 7.57 -3.78
CA SER A 479 -40.56 7.66 -2.33
C SER A 479 -39.52 6.77 -1.65
N PHE A 480 -39.16 7.14 -0.43
CA PHE A 480 -38.24 6.37 0.42
C PHE A 480 -38.86 6.14 1.79
N LYS A 481 -38.60 4.96 2.36
CA LYS A 481 -38.93 4.59 3.74
C LYS A 481 -37.64 4.28 4.49
N LEU A 482 -37.59 4.59 5.78
CA LEU A 482 -36.46 4.14 6.62
C LEU A 482 -36.52 2.62 6.70
N LEU A 483 -35.45 1.95 6.27
CA LEU A 483 -35.36 0.49 6.32
C LEU A 483 -34.74 0.06 7.65
N SER A 484 -33.51 0.51 7.91
CA SER A 484 -32.75 0.03 9.05
C SER A 484 -31.78 1.09 9.58
N LYS A 485 -31.56 1.08 10.89
CA LYS A 485 -30.52 1.86 11.56
C LYS A 485 -29.37 0.95 11.93
N ILE A 486 -28.14 1.40 11.71
CA ILE A 486 -26.97 0.54 11.86
C ILE A 486 -26.41 0.74 13.27
N SER A 487 -26.27 -0.37 14.00
CA SER A 487 -25.71 -0.33 15.35
C SER A 487 -24.22 -0.01 15.30
N ILE A 488 -23.77 0.89 16.19
CA ILE A 488 -22.36 1.27 16.35
C ILE A 488 -22.03 1.35 17.84
N ASN A 489 -20.83 0.93 18.24
CA ASN A 489 -20.35 1.11 19.61
C ASN A 489 -19.76 2.52 19.78
N ARG A 490 -20.47 3.38 20.49
CA ARG A 490 -20.00 4.73 20.87
C ARG A 490 -20.04 5.00 22.37
N THR A 491 -20.52 4.05 23.14
CA THR A 491 -20.83 4.27 24.56
C THR A 491 -19.83 3.60 25.49
N ASN A 492 -19.15 2.54 25.05
CA ASN A 492 -18.23 1.79 25.90
C ASN A 492 -16.84 1.69 25.26
N PRO A 493 -15.86 2.52 25.70
CA PRO A 493 -14.49 2.46 25.18
C PRO A 493 -13.72 1.18 25.53
N ASN A 494 -14.24 0.36 26.45
CA ASN A 494 -13.62 -0.91 26.83
C ASN A 494 -14.11 -2.10 25.98
N GLU A 495 -15.12 -1.90 25.14
CA GLU A 495 -15.62 -2.93 24.22
C GLU A 495 -14.93 -2.81 22.85
N PRO A 496 -14.82 -3.92 22.10
CA PRO A 496 -14.36 -3.88 20.71
C PRO A 496 -15.15 -2.87 19.86
N ASP A 497 -14.52 -2.41 18.79
CA ASP A 497 -15.18 -1.58 17.76
C ASP A 497 -15.74 -0.24 18.30
N TYR A 498 -15.17 0.28 19.39
CA TYR A 498 -15.50 1.60 19.91
C TYR A 498 -15.08 2.71 18.95
N ILE A 499 -16.04 3.57 18.60
CA ILE A 499 -15.85 4.74 17.74
C ILE A 499 -15.78 5.99 18.60
N GLU A 500 -14.57 6.51 18.77
CA GLU A 500 -14.35 7.82 19.39
C GLU A 500 -14.86 8.96 18.48
N GLY A 501 -15.44 9.99 19.11
CA GLY A 501 -15.92 11.20 18.43
C GLY A 501 -17.39 11.12 18.00
N GLU A 502 -17.68 11.70 16.84
CA GLU A 502 -19.03 11.91 16.31
C GLU A 502 -19.71 10.60 15.88
N GLY A 503 -18.96 9.59 15.45
CA GLY A 503 -19.49 8.26 15.08
C GLY A 503 -19.16 7.84 13.65
N ALA A 504 -20.11 7.18 13.00
CA ALA A 504 -20.00 6.64 11.65
C ALA A 504 -21.11 7.19 10.75
N ILE A 505 -20.81 7.36 9.46
CA ILE A 505 -21.64 8.18 8.57
C ILE A 505 -21.43 7.85 7.09
N GLN A 506 -22.41 8.23 6.26
CA GLN A 506 -22.36 8.18 4.79
C GLN A 506 -21.85 6.83 4.26
N PRO A 507 -22.62 5.75 4.47
CA PRO A 507 -22.23 4.44 3.98
C PRO A 507 -22.09 4.40 2.46
N THR A 508 -21.29 3.47 1.97
CA THR A 508 -21.30 3.03 0.56
C THR A 508 -21.61 1.54 0.55
N LEU A 509 -22.48 1.11 -0.37
CA LEU A 509 -23.11 -0.23 -0.36
C LEU A 509 -22.69 -1.04 -1.58
N TRP A 510 -22.62 -2.37 -1.43
CA TRP A 510 -22.59 -3.32 -2.55
C TRP A 510 -23.31 -4.62 -2.17
N GLU A 511 -23.83 -5.32 -3.17
CA GLU A 511 -24.39 -6.67 -3.04
C GLU A 511 -23.35 -7.66 -3.57
N SER A 512 -22.97 -8.65 -2.76
CA SER A 512 -22.00 -9.68 -3.16
C SER A 512 -22.67 -10.87 -3.84
N GLU A 513 -23.86 -11.22 -3.36
CA GLU A 513 -24.77 -12.21 -3.90
C GLU A 513 -26.21 -11.87 -3.48
N PRO A 514 -27.25 -12.42 -4.14
CA PRO A 514 -28.63 -12.04 -3.89
C PRO A 514 -29.02 -12.05 -2.40
N GLY A 515 -29.34 -10.88 -1.85
CA GLY A 515 -29.74 -10.72 -0.45
C GLY A 515 -28.59 -10.53 0.56
N HIS A 516 -27.34 -10.59 0.11
CA HIS A 516 -26.14 -10.35 0.92
C HIS A 516 -25.54 -8.98 0.60
N ILE A 517 -25.80 -8.02 1.48
CA ILE A 517 -25.44 -6.62 1.28
C ILE A 517 -24.43 -6.22 2.34
N HIS A 518 -23.44 -5.46 1.90
CA HIS A 518 -22.35 -5.01 2.73
C HIS A 518 -22.26 -3.49 2.64
N MET A 519 -21.69 -2.89 3.68
CA MET A 519 -21.38 -1.47 3.68
C MET A 519 -20.01 -1.16 4.25
N LEU A 520 -19.40 -0.11 3.72
CA LEU A 520 -18.27 0.56 4.35
C LEU A 520 -18.69 1.95 4.82
N LEU A 521 -18.15 2.35 5.98
CA LEU A 521 -18.51 3.54 6.72
C LEU A 521 -17.26 4.38 6.98
N ARG A 522 -17.29 5.67 6.64
CA ARG A 522 -16.29 6.60 7.17
C ARG A 522 -16.63 6.90 8.64
N THR A 523 -15.61 7.12 9.45
CA THR A 523 -15.77 7.42 10.88
C THR A 523 -14.89 8.57 11.34
N SER A 524 -15.22 9.13 12.52
CA SER A 524 -14.43 10.11 13.26
C SER A 524 -13.21 9.50 13.98
N CYS A 525 -13.17 8.18 14.19
CA CYS A 525 -12.12 7.52 14.98
C CYS A 525 -10.86 7.14 14.19
N GLY A 526 -10.79 7.50 12.91
CA GLY A 526 -9.58 7.34 12.10
C GLY A 526 -9.47 6.02 11.31
N TYR A 527 -10.52 5.19 11.33
CA TYR A 527 -10.60 3.93 10.58
C TYR A 527 -11.95 3.75 9.87
N ILE A 528 -11.99 3.00 8.77
CA ILE A 528 -13.22 2.63 8.07
C ILE A 528 -13.86 1.44 8.81
N TYR A 529 -15.18 1.47 8.95
CA TYR A 529 -15.95 0.39 9.57
C TYR A 529 -16.77 -0.35 8.52
N ARG A 530 -17.10 -1.60 8.80
CA ARG A 530 -17.93 -2.47 7.96
C ARG A 530 -19.15 -2.96 8.74
N SER A 531 -20.26 -3.16 8.03
CA SER A 531 -21.45 -3.85 8.54
C SER A 531 -22.06 -4.66 7.39
N ASP A 532 -22.72 -5.77 7.72
CA ASP A 532 -23.23 -6.75 6.77
C ASP A 532 -24.68 -7.11 7.09
N SER A 533 -25.44 -7.39 6.02
CA SER A 533 -26.83 -7.85 6.03
C SER A 533 -26.97 -9.10 5.15
N GLU A 534 -27.77 -10.06 5.60
CA GLU A 534 -28.05 -11.33 4.91
C GLU A 534 -29.54 -11.47 4.55
N ASP A 535 -30.31 -10.40 4.71
CA ASP A 535 -31.77 -10.39 4.59
C ASP A 535 -32.29 -9.20 3.77
N TRP A 536 -31.61 -8.85 2.68
CA TRP A 536 -32.01 -7.75 1.80
C TRP A 536 -31.94 -6.36 2.45
N GLY A 537 -31.08 -6.19 3.46
CA GLY A 537 -30.85 -4.92 4.14
C GLY A 537 -31.82 -4.64 5.29
N GLU A 538 -32.70 -5.58 5.62
CA GLU A 538 -33.70 -5.43 6.69
C GLU A 538 -33.00 -5.35 8.06
N THR A 539 -32.04 -6.24 8.32
CA THR A 539 -31.21 -6.24 9.53
C THR A 539 -29.73 -6.22 9.21
N TRP A 540 -28.94 -5.65 10.13
CA TRP A 540 -27.50 -5.46 9.97
C TRP A 540 -26.78 -5.85 11.26
N CYS A 541 -25.60 -6.47 11.12
CA CYS A 541 -24.72 -6.66 12.27
C CYS A 541 -24.21 -5.31 12.80
N GLN A 542 -23.75 -5.27 14.07
CA GLN A 542 -23.06 -4.10 14.58
C GLN A 542 -21.86 -3.78 13.68
N ALA A 543 -21.65 -2.49 13.41
CA ALA A 543 -20.51 -2.07 12.62
C ALA A 543 -19.21 -2.38 13.38
N TYR A 544 -18.25 -2.99 12.68
CA TYR A 544 -16.97 -3.41 13.23
C TYR A 544 -15.81 -2.77 12.45
N ASN A 545 -14.68 -2.62 13.12
CA ASN A 545 -13.52 -1.95 12.58
C ASN A 545 -12.85 -2.78 11.50
N THR A 546 -12.38 -2.12 10.43
CA THR A 546 -11.48 -2.72 9.44
C THR A 546 -10.03 -2.32 9.73
N TYR A 547 -9.07 -2.82 8.95
CA TYR A 547 -7.70 -2.30 9.02
C TYR A 547 -7.49 -1.02 8.18
N LEU A 548 -8.51 -0.59 7.43
CA LEU A 548 -8.40 0.52 6.49
C LEU A 548 -8.49 1.86 7.22
N PRO A 549 -7.57 2.80 6.95
CA PRO A 549 -7.59 4.10 7.59
C PRO A 549 -8.73 4.98 7.05
N SER A 550 -9.22 5.89 7.89
CA SER A 550 -10.17 6.96 7.54
C SER A 550 -9.59 8.29 7.98
N ASN A 551 -9.57 9.28 7.08
CA ASN A 551 -9.22 10.67 7.40
C ASN A 551 -10.45 11.54 7.69
N ASN A 552 -11.61 10.90 7.87
CA ASN A 552 -12.93 11.51 7.93
C ASN A 552 -13.40 12.22 6.63
N SER A 553 -12.79 11.89 5.48
CA SER A 553 -13.27 12.29 4.14
C SER A 553 -14.26 11.27 3.60
N GLY A 554 -15.09 11.68 2.62
CA GLY A 554 -15.98 10.76 1.91
C GLY A 554 -15.24 9.58 1.28
N ILE A 555 -15.89 8.41 1.25
CA ILE A 555 -15.43 7.20 0.56
C ILE A 555 -16.48 6.76 -0.46
N GLU A 556 -16.11 5.89 -1.40
CA GLU A 556 -17.06 5.25 -2.32
C GLU A 556 -16.55 3.87 -2.72
N ALA A 557 -17.44 2.88 -2.69
CA ALA A 557 -17.20 1.53 -3.16
C ALA A 557 -18.06 1.24 -4.40
N VAL A 558 -17.54 0.42 -5.31
CA VAL A 558 -18.29 -0.07 -6.47
C VAL A 558 -17.79 -1.46 -6.84
N SER A 559 -18.73 -2.37 -7.09
CA SER A 559 -18.42 -3.71 -7.55
C SER A 559 -18.38 -3.78 -9.09
N HIS A 560 -17.58 -4.72 -9.60
CA HIS A 560 -17.56 -5.15 -10.99
C HIS A 560 -17.31 -6.66 -11.01
N GLY A 561 -18.36 -7.44 -11.29
CA GLY A 561 -18.31 -8.89 -11.06
C GLY A 561 -18.02 -9.21 -9.58
N LYS A 562 -16.99 -10.01 -9.33
CA LYS A 562 -16.53 -10.35 -7.96
C LYS A 562 -15.53 -9.35 -7.37
N GLU A 563 -15.09 -8.39 -8.17
CA GLU A 563 -14.09 -7.42 -7.75
C GLU A 563 -14.77 -6.20 -7.14
N LEU A 564 -14.16 -5.64 -6.10
CA LEU A 564 -14.66 -4.47 -5.39
C LEU A 564 -13.59 -3.38 -5.42
N TYR A 565 -13.96 -2.18 -5.85
CA TYR A 565 -13.08 -1.01 -5.91
C TYR A 565 -13.49 0.00 -4.86
N LEU A 566 -12.57 0.36 -3.97
CA LEU A 566 -12.73 1.38 -2.94
C LEU A 566 -11.91 2.62 -3.29
N ILE A 567 -12.57 3.76 -3.44
CA ILE A 567 -11.93 5.05 -3.67
C ILE A 567 -11.97 5.85 -2.37
N PHE A 568 -10.79 6.19 -1.84
CA PHE A 568 -10.66 6.88 -0.55
C PHE A 568 -9.27 7.53 -0.37
N ASN A 569 -9.08 8.22 0.76
CA ASN A 569 -7.78 8.73 1.20
C ASN A 569 -7.18 7.76 2.25
N PRO A 570 -6.05 7.10 1.99
CA PRO A 570 -5.47 6.09 2.88
C PRO A 570 -4.65 6.73 4.01
N VAL A 571 -5.25 7.66 4.74
CA VAL A 571 -4.66 8.44 5.82
C VAL A 571 -5.55 8.31 7.04
N SER A 572 -4.97 8.01 8.20
CA SER A 572 -5.72 7.82 9.44
C SER A 572 -5.81 9.11 10.25
N GLY A 573 -7.00 9.41 10.79
CA GLY A 573 -7.21 10.42 11.82
C GLY A 573 -8.46 11.28 11.57
N ASN A 574 -8.98 11.91 12.62
CA ASN A 574 -10.11 12.82 12.48
C ASN A 574 -9.66 14.11 11.76
N TRP A 575 -10.25 14.41 10.60
CA TRP A 575 -9.87 15.55 9.75
C TRP A 575 -8.41 15.54 9.30
N ALA A 576 -7.84 14.35 9.07
CA ALA A 576 -6.48 14.21 8.59
C ALA A 576 -6.35 14.62 7.10
N ALA A 577 -5.11 14.60 6.57
CA ALA A 577 -4.82 15.05 5.22
C ALA A 577 -5.70 14.37 4.16
N ARG A 578 -6.23 15.16 3.22
CA ARG A 578 -7.06 14.70 2.08
C ARG A 578 -6.19 14.43 0.84
N THR A 579 -4.99 13.89 1.04
CA THR A 579 -4.05 13.48 0.00
C THR A 579 -3.17 12.36 0.54
N PRO A 580 -2.86 11.28 -0.24
CA PRO A 580 -3.33 11.03 -1.61
C PRO A 580 -4.81 10.62 -1.66
N ILE A 581 -5.40 10.61 -2.86
CA ILE A 581 -6.66 9.89 -3.15
C ILE A 581 -6.34 8.73 -4.09
N VAL A 582 -6.82 7.54 -3.73
CA VAL A 582 -6.40 6.28 -4.36
C VAL A 582 -7.61 5.39 -4.62
N ILE A 583 -7.40 4.40 -5.50
CA ILE A 583 -8.28 3.25 -5.69
C ILE A 583 -7.60 2.04 -5.10
N TYR A 584 -8.27 1.35 -4.19
CA TYR A 584 -7.91 0.01 -3.73
C TYR A 584 -8.86 -1.01 -4.35
N LYS A 585 -8.37 -2.23 -4.59
CA LYS A 585 -9.12 -3.33 -5.17
C LYS A 585 -9.16 -4.51 -4.20
N SER A 586 -10.32 -5.12 -4.05
CA SER A 586 -10.54 -6.37 -3.33
C SER A 586 -11.07 -7.44 -4.27
N THR A 587 -10.68 -8.68 -4.02
CA THR A 587 -11.17 -9.89 -4.73
C THR A 587 -11.81 -10.91 -3.79
N ASP A 588 -11.92 -10.56 -2.50
CA ASP A 588 -12.39 -11.40 -1.41
C ASP A 588 -13.56 -10.74 -0.65
N ASN A 589 -14.42 -10.06 -1.41
CA ASN A 589 -15.62 -9.39 -0.89
C ASN A 589 -15.33 -8.35 0.21
N GLY A 590 -14.29 -7.55 0.02
CA GLY A 590 -13.93 -6.44 0.90
C GLY A 590 -13.32 -6.86 2.24
N LEU A 591 -12.78 -8.08 2.35
CA LEU A 591 -12.03 -8.52 3.53
C LEU A 591 -10.60 -7.99 3.47
N THR A 592 -9.97 -8.06 2.31
CA THR A 592 -8.66 -7.47 2.01
C THR A 592 -8.70 -6.62 0.75
N PHE A 593 -7.83 -5.63 0.72
CA PHE A 593 -7.74 -4.60 -0.29
C PHE A 593 -6.27 -4.31 -0.57
N ASP A 594 -5.91 -4.36 -1.84
CA ASP A 594 -4.61 -4.01 -2.37
C ASP A 594 -4.66 -2.68 -3.12
N HIS A 595 -3.56 -1.94 -3.15
CA HIS A 595 -3.46 -0.71 -3.92
C HIS A 595 -3.61 -1.02 -5.42
N PHE A 596 -4.57 -0.39 -6.08
CA PHE A 596 -4.82 -0.53 -7.51
C PHE A 596 -4.26 0.64 -8.31
N MET A 597 -4.61 1.87 -7.92
CA MET A 597 -4.20 3.09 -8.64
C MET A 597 -4.12 4.30 -7.72
N THR A 598 -3.19 5.21 -7.99
CA THR A 598 -3.16 6.53 -7.35
C THR A 598 -3.77 7.53 -8.31
N LEU A 599 -4.85 8.19 -7.90
CA LEU A 599 -5.48 9.23 -8.71
C LEU A 599 -4.74 10.55 -8.53
N GLU A 600 -4.46 10.93 -7.28
CA GLU A 600 -3.68 12.13 -6.95
C GLU A 600 -2.88 11.94 -5.67
N SER A 601 -1.68 12.52 -5.60
CA SER A 601 -0.79 12.37 -4.43
C SER A 601 0.05 13.58 -4.05
N ARG A 602 -0.07 14.71 -4.76
CA ARG A 602 0.67 15.91 -4.38
C ARG A 602 0.28 16.37 -2.97
N THR A 603 1.28 16.84 -2.22
CA THR A 603 1.08 17.34 -0.85
C THR A 603 0.61 18.79 -0.83
N PHE A 604 1.04 19.59 -1.80
CA PHE A 604 0.75 21.01 -1.88
C PHE A 604 0.15 21.38 -3.24
N ASP A 605 -0.69 22.41 -3.26
CA ASP A 605 -1.13 23.07 -4.49
C ASP A 605 -0.03 24.02 -5.03
N ASN A 606 -0.28 24.64 -6.18
CA ASN A 606 0.66 25.57 -6.82
C ASN A 606 0.93 26.84 -5.99
N ASN A 607 0.17 27.08 -4.92
CA ASN A 607 0.29 28.21 -4.01
C ASN A 607 0.85 27.81 -2.63
N ASN A 608 1.37 26.58 -2.48
CA ASN A 608 1.88 26.01 -1.24
C ASN A 608 0.83 25.79 -0.12
N PHE A 609 -0.47 25.74 -0.45
CA PHE A 609 -1.47 25.24 0.49
C PHE A 609 -1.51 23.71 0.46
N ILE A 610 -1.89 23.07 1.56
CA ILE A 610 -2.08 21.62 1.61
C ILE A 610 -3.10 21.23 0.53
N ALA A 611 -2.71 20.31 -0.34
CA ALA A 611 -3.58 19.82 -1.40
C ALA A 611 -4.75 19.04 -0.81
N GLU A 612 -5.94 19.26 -1.37
CA GLU A 612 -7.15 18.58 -0.97
C GLU A 612 -7.77 17.83 -2.15
N PHE A 613 -7.90 16.52 -2.00
CA PHE A 613 -8.59 15.60 -2.90
C PHE A 613 -9.57 14.75 -2.12
N SER A 614 -10.86 14.94 -2.37
CA SER A 614 -11.85 14.50 -1.39
C SER A 614 -13.21 14.18 -2.01
N TYR A 615 -14.03 13.41 -1.28
CA TYR A 615 -15.40 13.07 -1.67
C TYR A 615 -15.49 12.44 -3.07
N PRO A 616 -14.85 11.25 -3.26
CA PRO A 616 -14.88 10.53 -4.52
C PRO A 616 -16.26 9.92 -4.77
N ALA A 617 -16.78 10.01 -5.99
CA ALA A 617 -17.94 9.25 -6.46
C ALA A 617 -17.50 8.37 -7.63
N ALA A 618 -18.10 7.19 -7.75
CA ALA A 618 -17.70 6.22 -8.75
C ALA A 618 -18.87 5.34 -9.19
N VAL A 619 -18.88 5.00 -10.47
CA VAL A 619 -19.84 4.08 -11.09
C VAL A 619 -19.09 3.23 -12.11
N VAL A 620 -19.46 1.97 -12.22
CA VAL A 620 -19.02 1.09 -13.30
C VAL A 620 -20.16 0.99 -14.31
N LEU A 621 -19.84 1.20 -15.58
CA LEU A 621 -20.71 0.89 -16.71
C LEU A 621 -19.89 0.03 -17.67
N ASP A 622 -20.42 -1.14 -18.00
CA ASP A 622 -19.71 -2.21 -18.70
C ASP A 622 -18.38 -2.54 -17.95
N ASP A 623 -17.23 -2.43 -18.62
CA ASP A 623 -15.90 -2.68 -18.05
C ASP A 623 -15.13 -1.39 -17.74
N THR A 624 -15.84 -0.27 -17.60
CA THR A 624 -15.23 1.04 -17.37
C THR A 624 -15.66 1.62 -16.03
N LEU A 625 -14.66 1.90 -15.20
CA LEU A 625 -14.80 2.62 -13.94
C LEU A 625 -14.71 4.14 -14.19
N TYR A 626 -15.80 4.84 -13.91
CA TYR A 626 -15.87 6.29 -13.96
C TYR A 626 -15.71 6.82 -12.54
N VAL A 627 -14.75 7.71 -12.32
CA VAL A 627 -14.48 8.30 -11.00
C VAL A 627 -14.49 9.81 -11.09
N THR A 628 -15.15 10.46 -10.16
CA THR A 628 -14.99 11.90 -9.92
C THR A 628 -14.63 12.18 -8.47
N TYR A 629 -13.93 13.27 -8.21
CA TYR A 629 -13.67 13.74 -6.85
C TYR A 629 -13.44 15.25 -6.83
N THR A 630 -13.57 15.83 -5.64
CA THR A 630 -13.25 17.23 -5.41
C THR A 630 -11.76 17.45 -5.59
N TYR A 631 -11.40 18.41 -6.44
CA TYR A 631 -10.03 18.77 -6.74
C TYR A 631 -9.73 20.18 -6.21
N MET A 632 -8.90 20.25 -5.17
CA MET A 632 -8.51 21.47 -4.45
C MET A 632 -9.69 22.34 -3.95
N ARG A 633 -10.89 21.76 -3.80
CA ARG A 633 -12.15 22.47 -3.53
C ARG A 633 -12.55 23.52 -4.56
N ARG A 634 -11.91 23.57 -5.73
CA ARG A 634 -12.16 24.58 -6.77
C ARG A 634 -12.59 23.98 -8.10
N GLN A 635 -12.36 22.67 -8.25
CA GLN A 635 -12.76 21.91 -9.43
C GLN A 635 -13.26 20.51 -9.04
N ILE A 636 -13.77 19.80 -10.04
CA ILE A 636 -14.03 18.37 -9.98
C ILE A 636 -13.10 17.70 -11.00
N ALA A 637 -12.37 16.69 -10.54
CA ALA A 637 -11.56 15.82 -11.38
C ALA A 637 -12.41 14.65 -11.89
N PHE A 638 -12.06 14.14 -13.06
CA PHE A 638 -12.72 13.01 -13.73
C PHE A 638 -11.69 12.02 -14.27
N HIS A 639 -11.95 10.74 -14.07
CA HIS A 639 -11.23 9.64 -14.71
C HIS A 639 -12.20 8.65 -15.36
N GLN A 640 -11.74 8.10 -16.48
CA GLN A 640 -12.33 6.95 -17.13
C GLN A 640 -11.26 5.85 -17.18
N ILE A 641 -11.46 4.77 -16.43
CA ILE A 641 -10.47 3.71 -16.22
C ILE A 641 -11.05 2.40 -16.73
N PHE A 642 -10.42 1.83 -17.76
CA PHE A 642 -10.78 0.50 -18.26
C PHE A 642 -10.28 -0.57 -17.30
N LEU A 643 -11.18 -1.46 -16.85
CA LEU A 643 -10.88 -2.49 -15.86
C LEU A 643 -10.34 -3.80 -16.48
N GLY A 644 -10.47 -3.96 -17.81
CA GLY A 644 -10.08 -5.18 -18.52
C GLY A 644 -11.13 -6.29 -18.41
N ASN A 645 -11.16 -7.22 -19.38
CA ASN A 645 -12.10 -8.35 -19.33
C ASN A 645 -11.81 -9.19 -18.08
N SER A 646 -12.75 -9.20 -17.15
CA SER A 646 -12.93 -10.25 -16.16
C SER A 646 -13.35 -11.54 -16.89
N ASN A 647 -12.42 -12.13 -17.64
CA ASN A 647 -12.65 -13.41 -18.31
C ASN A 647 -12.65 -14.54 -17.26
N THR A 648 -13.84 -15.17 -17.16
CA THR A 648 -14.21 -16.47 -16.57
C THR A 648 -14.26 -16.60 -15.05
#